data_AF-A0A9P1FS23-F1
#
_entry.id   AF-A0A9P1FS23-F1
#
_cell.length_a   1.000
_cell.length_b   1.000
_cell.length_c   1.000
_cell.angle_alpha   90.00
_cell.angle_beta   90.00
_cell.angle_gamma   90.00
#
_symmetry.space_group_name_H-M   'P 1'
#
loop_
_entity.id
_entity.type
_entity.pdbx_description
1 polymer ?
#
loop_
_entity_poly.entity_id
_entity_poly.type
_entity_poly.pdbx_seq_one_letter_code
_entity_poly.pdbx_strand_id
1 'polypeptide(L)'
;MMSSLAAALRRICMPKPASGKLEVSQEIHRQFKAGGQQRKCLLDMLVKSKGNKEVFLKTIEHQQKKSRKNNLHVEKGFYTKANMKKDLGWDADRIKAAVKYCADPRRAKTHVRRDKYQSHIKEYWVDVQTTGSFDDENEETFVDKTTEEGQAASFDLGLPATDPCAAARGEDEPEPVDTDHEVDDDMDDGTSSRMSRTRVPPRSEVQKEHALEAIENVGTVMSQLLKVQSRMEIARDKLSNIDGNEAQESMAKVEKFRTSLMKLHDELADLKSFFDGHMSDDAFDDGTILKAPRAASATPKAKAKSKAAPKKRSKKAAPVEDEEEAPPTTRGRGKPLQGDDDDRLSASAWLPSRAGFPASTVCEINFDRQFYLREGIKFDLGNRSLQKSPRPPPEAPAPAKFKSGPAAKALAKAVASGATWLWSWFWGYQKLKLAPLPGHFGKSFHTLFVRNFADYGLAADIPLSFYDVGLKGKHPALALSDIVKCFDQKNKLEVERGSAYQSAYIAMKVGTLLRHFGRQVKSGNGGGHGICHLCQADRPSFENWHDVSWANMCKMHNGCLLPWVREPGLLAAVPIPDEYKAEFFRFDIFHALHKGLMADMEQLFVMLPVEYQVCCFDGEVFGAGSFERLCDVCFAELKEFCRSHSMTLHMSGLTRTLLGFMRSSDYPTGNWFKGADTVCILAFLESRIAESLADLDDSAKSLFSEIYEMIAAANSFMRCIYHSALWLTSDERDHLLISGHKCVNYFHKCAQRAFDAHVTRWKYMPKIHLFGEILFFLERDKRRNIPSLNPLSFCTQQDEDFVGRIAVLSRAVSVRTVHSRTIGRYLVSLASSW
;
A
#
# COMPACT_ATOMS: atom_id res chain seq x y z
N MET A 1 -29.40 -20.48 -23.19
CA MET A 1 -29.23 -21.63 -22.27
C MET A 1 -28.49 -21.26 -20.98
N MET A 2 -27.30 -20.65 -21.02
CA MET A 2 -26.51 -20.27 -19.82
C MET A 2 -27.27 -19.38 -18.80
N SER A 3 -28.02 -18.37 -19.24
CA SER A 3 -28.80 -17.50 -18.34
C SER A 3 -29.90 -18.26 -17.56
N SER A 4 -30.58 -19.19 -18.23
CA SER A 4 -31.61 -20.06 -17.62
C SER A 4 -30.99 -20.99 -16.57
N LEU A 5 -29.81 -21.56 -16.85
CA LEU A 5 -29.08 -22.40 -15.89
C LEU A 5 -28.54 -21.60 -14.70
N ALA A 6 -28.13 -20.35 -14.88
CA ALA A 6 -27.73 -19.48 -13.78
C ALA A 6 -28.92 -19.09 -12.88
N ALA A 7 -30.12 -18.92 -13.45
CA ALA A 7 -31.36 -18.77 -12.68
C ALA A 7 -31.74 -20.05 -11.94
N ALA A 8 -31.58 -21.23 -12.57
CA ALA A 8 -31.78 -22.52 -11.91
C ALA A 8 -30.80 -22.74 -10.75
N LEU A 9 -29.52 -22.44 -10.94
CA LEU A 9 -28.51 -22.53 -9.87
C LEU A 9 -28.84 -21.60 -8.70
N ARG A 10 -29.31 -20.38 -8.98
CA ARG A 10 -29.82 -19.45 -7.94
C ARG A 10 -30.96 -20.06 -7.14
N ARG A 11 -31.94 -20.67 -7.81
CA ARG A 11 -33.09 -21.29 -7.14
C ARG A 11 -32.68 -22.48 -6.27
N ILE A 12 -31.70 -23.27 -6.72
CA ILE A 12 -31.19 -24.43 -5.96
C ILE A 12 -30.35 -23.98 -4.76
N CYS A 13 -29.52 -22.95 -4.95
CA CYS A 13 -28.54 -22.53 -3.96
C CYS A 13 -29.02 -21.39 -3.05
N MET A 14 -30.21 -20.82 -3.21
CA MET A 14 -30.76 -19.82 -2.28
C MET A 14 -31.82 -20.43 -1.35
N PRO A 15 -31.97 -19.90 -0.12
CA PRO A 15 -33.01 -20.37 0.79
C PRO A 15 -34.39 -20.09 0.17
N LYS A 16 -35.32 -21.03 0.33
CA LYS A 16 -36.69 -20.83 -0.16
C LYS A 16 -37.34 -19.66 0.61
N PRO A 17 -38.00 -18.71 -0.08
CA PRO A 17 -38.59 -17.53 0.56
C PRO A 17 -39.58 -17.87 1.69
N ALA A 18 -40.34 -18.95 1.51
CA ALA A 18 -41.36 -19.36 2.48
C ALA A 18 -40.80 -20.10 3.71
N SER A 19 -39.75 -20.92 3.56
CA SER A 19 -39.29 -21.82 4.62
C SER A 19 -37.93 -21.47 5.20
N GLY A 20 -37.13 -20.60 4.56
CA GLY A 20 -35.75 -20.31 4.94
C GLY A 20 -34.76 -21.49 4.77
N LYS A 21 -35.26 -22.72 4.60
CA LYS A 21 -34.47 -23.93 4.37
C LYS A 21 -33.72 -23.87 3.03
N LEU A 22 -32.46 -24.30 3.06
CA LEU A 22 -31.60 -24.49 1.90
C LEU A 22 -31.80 -25.89 1.31
N GLU A 23 -31.84 -26.00 -0.02
CA GLU A 23 -31.88 -27.31 -0.69
C GLU A 23 -30.50 -27.94 -0.88
N VAL A 24 -29.44 -27.16 -0.67
CA VAL A 24 -28.02 -27.58 -0.73
C VAL A 24 -27.38 -27.41 0.63
N SER A 25 -26.26 -28.09 0.88
CA SER A 25 -25.49 -27.91 2.11
C SER A 25 -25.04 -26.46 2.30
N GLN A 26 -24.85 -26.04 3.56
CA GLN A 26 -24.45 -24.66 3.90
C GLN A 26 -23.14 -24.25 3.22
N GLU A 27 -22.23 -25.20 2.97
CA GLU A 27 -20.97 -24.94 2.29
C GLU A 27 -21.17 -24.66 0.79
N ILE A 28 -22.07 -25.36 0.12
CA ILE A 28 -22.42 -25.07 -1.29
C ILE A 28 -23.16 -23.75 -1.40
N HIS A 29 -24.04 -23.45 -0.44
CA HIS A 29 -24.63 -22.13 -0.33
C HIS A 29 -23.55 -21.05 -0.14
N ARG A 30 -22.54 -21.30 0.70
CA ARG A 30 -21.41 -20.39 0.93
C ARG A 30 -20.58 -20.21 -0.34
N GLN A 31 -20.26 -21.29 -1.09
CA GLN A 31 -19.54 -21.20 -2.36
C GLN A 31 -20.35 -20.45 -3.43
N PHE A 32 -21.66 -20.68 -3.47
CA PHE A 32 -22.57 -19.95 -4.34
C PHE A 32 -22.63 -18.46 -3.98
N LYS A 33 -22.67 -18.12 -2.68
CA LYS A 33 -22.64 -16.75 -2.17
C LYS A 33 -21.29 -16.08 -2.34
N ALA A 34 -20.19 -16.81 -2.24
CA ALA A 34 -18.84 -16.31 -2.49
C ALA A 34 -18.68 -15.79 -3.93
N GLY A 35 -19.49 -16.29 -4.86
CA GLY A 35 -19.55 -15.77 -6.21
C GLY A 35 -18.30 -16.14 -7.02
N GLY A 36 -18.00 -15.34 -8.05
CA GLY A 36 -16.79 -15.47 -8.86
C GLY A 36 -16.55 -16.89 -9.41
N GLN A 37 -15.31 -17.37 -9.26
CA GLN A 37 -14.88 -18.68 -9.76
C GLN A 37 -15.62 -19.84 -9.08
N GLN A 38 -15.98 -19.74 -7.80
CA GLN A 38 -16.70 -20.79 -7.09
C GLN A 38 -18.12 -20.97 -7.61
N ARG A 39 -18.84 -19.86 -7.87
CA ARG A 39 -20.15 -19.90 -8.52
C ARG A 39 -20.06 -20.44 -9.95
N LYS A 40 -18.98 -20.10 -10.68
CA LYS A 40 -18.73 -20.63 -12.03
C LYS A 40 -18.52 -22.14 -12.01
N CYS A 41 -17.75 -22.68 -11.05
CA CYS A 41 -17.59 -24.12 -10.86
C CYS A 41 -18.92 -24.83 -10.56
N LEU A 42 -19.77 -24.25 -9.69
CA LEU A 42 -21.11 -24.80 -9.43
C LEU A 42 -22.00 -24.76 -10.68
N LEU A 43 -21.91 -23.69 -11.47
CA LEU A 43 -22.63 -23.58 -12.74
C LEU A 43 -22.16 -24.62 -13.76
N ASP A 44 -20.85 -24.85 -13.88
CA ASP A 44 -20.28 -25.84 -14.78
C ASP A 44 -20.71 -27.28 -14.39
N MET A 45 -20.86 -27.55 -13.09
CA MET A 45 -21.40 -28.84 -12.62
C MET A 45 -22.90 -29.00 -12.95
N LEU A 46 -23.69 -27.92 -12.82
CA LEU A 46 -25.09 -27.94 -13.21
C LEU A 46 -25.24 -28.12 -14.74
N VAL A 47 -24.34 -27.51 -15.52
CA VAL A 47 -24.25 -27.70 -16.98
C VAL A 47 -23.91 -29.14 -17.32
N LYS A 48 -22.92 -29.75 -16.64
CA LYS A 48 -22.56 -31.17 -16.81
C LYS A 48 -23.71 -32.12 -16.45
N SER A 49 -24.55 -31.72 -15.50
CA SER A 49 -25.77 -32.42 -15.12
C SER A 49 -26.94 -32.18 -16.06
N LYS A 50 -26.72 -31.52 -17.22
CA LYS A 50 -27.74 -31.11 -18.20
C LYS A 50 -28.89 -30.30 -17.58
N GLY A 51 -28.62 -29.54 -16.52
CA GLY A 51 -29.64 -28.79 -15.78
C GLY A 51 -30.57 -29.64 -14.91
N ASN A 52 -30.34 -30.96 -14.80
CA ASN A 52 -31.11 -31.82 -13.92
C ASN A 52 -30.66 -31.60 -12.46
N LYS A 53 -31.60 -31.09 -11.65
CA LYS A 53 -31.39 -30.75 -10.23
C LYS A 53 -30.94 -31.95 -9.40
N GLU A 54 -31.55 -33.12 -9.58
CA GLU A 54 -31.26 -34.31 -8.76
C GLU A 54 -29.87 -34.88 -9.08
N VAL A 55 -29.51 -34.91 -10.36
CA VAL A 55 -28.17 -35.33 -10.81
C VAL A 55 -27.10 -34.37 -10.29
N PHE A 56 -27.39 -33.07 -10.31
CA PHE A 56 -26.52 -32.03 -9.76
C PHE A 56 -26.30 -32.22 -8.25
N LEU A 57 -27.36 -32.41 -7.47
CA LEU A 57 -27.27 -32.65 -6.02
C LEU A 57 -26.46 -33.91 -5.70
N LYS A 58 -26.74 -35.04 -6.38
CA LYS A 58 -25.97 -36.29 -6.22
C LYS A 58 -24.49 -36.14 -6.59
N THR A 59 -24.19 -35.38 -7.64
CA THR A 59 -22.80 -35.16 -8.10
C THR A 59 -21.98 -34.35 -7.09
N ILE A 60 -22.60 -33.32 -6.50
CA ILE A 60 -21.94 -32.48 -5.49
C ILE A 60 -21.70 -33.26 -4.20
N GLU A 61 -22.69 -34.05 -3.78
CA GLU A 61 -22.61 -34.90 -2.60
C GLU A 61 -21.53 -35.99 -2.76
N HIS A 62 -21.38 -36.56 -3.97
CA HIS A 62 -20.32 -37.51 -4.27
C HIS A 62 -18.90 -36.89 -4.31
N GLN A 63 -18.77 -35.61 -4.67
CA GLN A 63 -17.48 -34.90 -4.62
C GLN A 63 -17.02 -34.61 -3.18
N GLN A 64 -17.94 -34.33 -2.26
CA GLN A 64 -17.59 -34.15 -0.85
C GLN A 64 -17.01 -35.42 -0.23
N LYS A 65 -17.51 -36.60 -0.62
CA LYS A 65 -17.00 -37.91 -0.16
C LYS A 65 -15.58 -38.27 -0.68
N LYS A 66 -14.97 -37.49 -1.58
CA LYS A 66 -13.69 -37.85 -2.25
C LYS A 66 -12.49 -36.93 -1.92
N SER A 67 -12.51 -36.17 -0.83
CA SER A 67 -11.33 -35.42 -0.39
C SER A 67 -10.52 -36.22 0.64
N ARG A 68 -9.54 -37.01 0.16
CA ARG A 68 -8.59 -37.77 0.99
C ARG A 68 -7.48 -36.86 1.52
N LYS A 69 -7.14 -36.94 2.81
CA LYS A 69 -5.94 -36.31 3.40
C LYS A 69 -4.95 -37.39 3.80
N ASN A 70 -3.75 -37.34 3.22
CA ASN A 70 -2.62 -38.18 3.62
C ASN A 70 -1.71 -37.36 4.54
N ASN A 71 -1.54 -37.80 5.79
CA ASN A 71 -0.63 -37.17 6.73
C ASN A 71 0.67 -37.97 6.77
N LEU A 72 1.74 -37.39 6.21
CA LEU A 72 3.09 -37.98 6.21
C LEU A 72 3.96 -37.29 7.27
N HIS A 73 4.44 -38.04 8.24
CA HIS A 73 5.37 -37.59 9.27
C HIS A 73 6.77 -38.18 9.00
N VAL A 74 7.78 -37.33 8.88
CA VAL A 74 9.18 -37.75 8.63
C VAL A 74 10.06 -37.23 9.75
N GLU A 75 10.60 -38.13 10.56
CA GLU A 75 11.58 -37.83 11.59
C GLU A 75 12.98 -37.74 10.98
N LYS A 76 13.72 -36.67 11.29
CA LYS A 76 15.05 -36.38 10.69
C LYS A 76 16.03 -35.91 11.76
N GLY A 77 17.31 -36.26 11.63
CA GLY A 77 18.36 -35.85 12.57
C GLY A 77 19.79 -35.92 12.01
N PHE A 78 20.74 -35.31 12.73
CA PHE A 78 22.18 -35.39 12.41
C PHE A 78 22.80 -36.61 13.11
N TYR A 79 23.41 -37.51 12.34
CA TYR A 79 24.06 -38.71 12.87
C TYR A 79 25.49 -38.88 12.34
N THR A 80 26.39 -39.38 13.17
CA THR A 80 27.69 -39.88 12.72
C THR A 80 27.53 -41.27 12.08
N LYS A 81 28.52 -41.72 11.28
CA LYS A 81 28.49 -43.10 10.73
C LYS A 81 28.38 -44.16 11.84
N ALA A 82 29.02 -43.92 12.99
CA ALA A 82 28.96 -44.82 14.14
C ALA A 82 27.56 -44.81 14.78
N ASN A 83 26.94 -43.63 14.93
CA ASN A 83 25.60 -43.48 15.50
C ASN A 83 24.51 -44.02 14.55
N MET A 84 24.66 -43.92 13.23
CA MET A 84 23.74 -44.59 12.30
C MET A 84 23.75 -46.11 12.48
N LYS A 85 24.93 -46.69 12.74
CA LYS A 85 25.05 -48.12 13.00
C LYS A 85 24.52 -48.51 14.38
N LYS A 86 24.83 -47.71 15.40
CA LYS A 86 24.49 -48.00 16.81
C LYS A 86 23.03 -47.66 17.14
N ASP A 87 22.57 -46.47 16.81
CA ASP A 87 21.30 -45.91 17.26
C ASP A 87 20.16 -46.20 16.25
N LEU A 88 20.47 -46.21 14.94
CA LEU A 88 19.48 -46.51 13.90
C LEU A 88 19.52 -47.96 13.41
N GLY A 89 20.54 -48.74 13.80
CA GLY A 89 20.71 -50.13 13.38
C GLY A 89 20.93 -50.30 11.88
N TRP A 90 21.40 -49.28 11.16
CA TRP A 90 21.58 -49.36 9.70
C TRP A 90 22.78 -50.24 9.32
N ASP A 91 22.62 -51.00 8.24
CA ASP A 91 23.70 -51.77 7.63
C ASP A 91 24.74 -50.86 6.95
N ALA A 92 25.92 -51.42 6.65
CA ALA A 92 27.03 -50.65 6.10
C ALA A 92 26.73 -50.06 4.71
N ASP A 93 25.90 -50.72 3.90
CA ASP A 93 25.57 -50.28 2.55
C ASP A 93 24.57 -49.12 2.58
N ARG A 94 23.57 -49.17 3.46
CA ARG A 94 22.63 -48.07 3.71
C ARG A 94 23.35 -46.84 4.25
N ILE A 95 24.29 -47.01 5.19
CA ILE A 95 25.13 -45.91 5.69
C ILE A 95 25.96 -45.29 4.55
N LYS A 96 26.55 -46.12 3.68
CA LYS A 96 27.33 -45.65 2.53
C LYS A 96 26.47 -44.85 1.55
N ALA A 97 25.25 -45.31 1.28
CA ALA A 97 24.30 -44.61 0.42
C ALA A 97 23.85 -43.26 1.01
N ALA A 98 23.50 -43.22 2.29
CA ALA A 98 23.11 -41.99 2.98
C ALA A 98 24.26 -40.96 3.00
N VAL A 99 25.47 -41.40 3.30
CA VAL A 99 26.66 -40.54 3.28
C VAL A 99 26.93 -40.01 1.87
N LYS A 100 26.80 -40.85 0.84
CA LYS A 100 26.96 -40.41 -0.57
C LYS A 100 25.92 -39.36 -0.96
N TYR A 101 24.67 -39.52 -0.52
CA TYR A 101 23.59 -38.56 -0.76
C TYR A 101 23.85 -37.20 -0.10
N CYS A 102 24.25 -37.21 1.17
CA CYS A 102 24.53 -36.00 1.94
C CYS A 102 25.84 -35.30 1.49
N ALA A 103 26.84 -36.06 1.06
CA ALA A 103 28.14 -35.55 0.62
C ALA A 103 28.15 -34.97 -0.81
N ASP A 104 27.02 -34.99 -1.52
CA ASP A 104 26.87 -34.33 -2.81
C ASP A 104 27.19 -32.82 -2.68
N PRO A 105 28.05 -32.22 -3.54
CA PRO A 105 28.42 -30.81 -3.44
C PRO A 105 27.23 -29.84 -3.38
N ARG A 106 26.09 -30.19 -3.99
CA ARG A 106 24.87 -29.37 -3.95
C ARG A 106 24.16 -29.39 -2.59
N ARG A 107 24.32 -30.46 -1.82
CA ARG A 107 23.64 -30.70 -0.53
C ARG A 107 24.56 -30.62 0.68
N ALA A 108 25.87 -30.75 0.48
CA ALA A 108 26.86 -30.82 1.56
C ALA A 108 26.77 -29.64 2.55
N LYS A 109 26.42 -28.44 2.07
CA LYS A 109 26.29 -27.25 2.91
C LYS A 109 25.15 -27.34 3.94
N THR A 110 24.09 -28.09 3.64
CA THR A 110 22.91 -28.22 4.52
C THR A 110 22.82 -29.59 5.21
N HIS A 111 23.36 -30.64 4.59
CA HIS A 111 23.21 -32.02 5.05
C HIS A 111 24.48 -32.60 5.69
N VAL A 112 25.59 -31.86 5.72
CA VAL A 112 26.83 -32.28 6.39
C VAL A 112 27.28 -31.16 7.32
N ARG A 113 27.55 -31.51 8.58
CA ARG A 113 28.19 -30.59 9.53
C ARG A 113 29.32 -31.30 10.26
N ARG A 114 30.21 -30.52 10.88
CA ARG A 114 31.23 -31.03 11.80
C ARG A 114 30.68 -30.92 13.22
N ASP A 115 30.98 -31.91 14.06
CA ASP A 115 30.63 -31.83 15.48
C ASP A 115 31.27 -30.59 16.12
N LYS A 116 30.54 -29.99 17.06
CA LYS A 116 30.93 -28.72 17.69
C LYS A 116 32.19 -28.86 18.56
N TYR A 117 32.39 -30.02 19.18
CA TYR A 117 33.47 -30.28 20.13
C TYR A 117 34.59 -31.10 19.51
N GLN A 118 34.28 -31.92 18.50
CA GLN A 118 35.22 -32.78 17.82
C GLN A 118 35.18 -32.50 16.32
N SER A 119 35.94 -31.50 15.88
CA SER A 119 35.92 -30.99 14.50
C SER A 119 36.28 -32.02 13.41
N HIS A 120 36.91 -33.14 13.79
CA HIS A 120 37.23 -34.25 12.90
C HIS A 120 36.03 -35.20 12.67
N ILE A 121 34.99 -35.14 13.50
CA ILE A 121 33.77 -35.93 13.36
C ILE A 121 32.79 -35.19 12.44
N LYS A 122 32.36 -35.88 11.38
CA LYS A 122 31.31 -35.39 10.47
C LYS A 122 29.98 -36.06 10.80
N GLU A 123 28.95 -35.23 10.91
CA GLU A 123 27.56 -35.64 11.08
C GLU A 123 26.78 -35.38 9.78
N TYR A 124 25.86 -36.30 9.46
CA TYR A 124 25.06 -36.27 8.24
C TYR A 124 23.59 -36.19 8.61
N TRP A 125 22.84 -35.29 7.97
CA TRP A 125 21.40 -35.15 8.15
C TRP A 125 20.68 -36.29 7.40
N VAL A 126 20.03 -37.17 8.14
CA VAL A 126 19.35 -38.35 7.59
C VAL A 126 17.93 -38.49 8.12
N ASP A 127 17.07 -39.06 7.29
CA ASP A 127 15.68 -39.40 7.63
C ASP A 127 15.69 -40.70 8.43
N VAL A 128 15.25 -40.64 9.69
CA VAL A 128 15.28 -41.73 10.67
C VAL A 128 14.11 -42.67 10.43
N GLN A 129 12.90 -42.09 10.39
CA GLN A 129 11.66 -42.83 10.22
C GLN A 129 10.68 -41.99 9.41
N THR A 130 9.97 -42.64 8.48
CA THR A 130 8.82 -42.07 7.80
C THR A 130 7.60 -42.85 8.25
N THR A 131 6.71 -42.20 8.98
CA THR A 131 5.40 -42.76 9.35
C THR A 131 4.33 -42.05 8.54
N GLY A 132 3.38 -42.80 8.01
CA GLY A 132 2.15 -42.24 7.42
C GLY A 132 0.98 -42.75 8.23
N SER A 133 0.04 -41.88 8.59
CA SER A 133 -1.27 -42.31 9.04
C SER A 133 -2.27 -42.15 7.90
N PHE A 134 -3.17 -43.12 7.81
CA PHE A 134 -4.27 -43.13 6.85
C PHE A 134 -5.55 -43.16 7.69
N ASP A 135 -6.20 -42.00 7.82
CA ASP A 135 -7.48 -41.92 8.52
C ASP A 135 -8.60 -42.07 7.46
N ASP A 136 -9.30 -43.20 7.52
CA ASP A 136 -10.47 -43.50 6.68
C ASP A 136 -11.72 -43.36 7.57
N GLU A 137 -12.25 -42.13 7.67
CA GLU A 137 -13.48 -41.87 8.41
C GLU A 137 -14.69 -42.28 7.54
N ASN A 138 -15.18 -43.51 7.75
CA ASN A 138 -16.47 -43.97 7.25
C ASN A 138 -17.57 -43.61 8.27
N GLU A 139 -18.23 -42.48 8.07
CA GLU A 139 -19.53 -42.23 8.71
C GLU A 139 -20.63 -42.64 7.72
N GLU A 140 -21.04 -43.91 7.80
CA GLU A 140 -22.26 -44.40 7.18
C GLU A 140 -23.45 -44.08 8.09
N THR A 141 -24.40 -43.31 7.58
CA THR A 141 -25.78 -43.42 8.03
C THR A 141 -26.69 -43.35 6.81
N PHE A 142 -27.09 -44.54 6.34
CA PHE A 142 -28.25 -44.76 5.48
C PHE A 142 -29.47 -45.00 6.41
N VAL A 143 -30.63 -44.43 6.12
CA VAL A 143 -31.90 -45.09 5.68
C VAL A 143 -33.01 -44.07 6.02
N ASP A 144 -34.16 -43.91 5.36
CA ASP A 144 -34.72 -44.17 4.03
C ASP A 144 -36.15 -43.54 4.05
N LYS A 145 -36.79 -43.46 2.89
CA LYS A 145 -38.07 -42.80 2.56
C LYS A 145 -39.33 -43.44 3.20
N THR A 146 -40.40 -42.62 3.31
CA THR A 146 -41.82 -42.90 2.93
C THR A 146 -42.61 -41.57 3.00
N THR A 147 -43.19 -40.96 1.94
CA THR A 147 -44.57 -41.15 1.37
C THR A 147 -45.64 -41.37 2.45
N GLU A 148 -46.70 -40.57 2.65
CA GLU A 148 -47.87 -40.27 1.79
C GLU A 148 -48.80 -39.19 2.44
N GLU A 149 -49.62 -38.54 1.59
CA GLU A 149 -51.01 -37.98 1.66
C GLU A 149 -51.74 -37.50 2.95
N GLY A 150 -52.56 -36.43 2.81
CA GLY A 150 -53.97 -36.43 3.31
C GLY A 150 -54.54 -35.32 4.24
N GLN A 151 -55.40 -34.44 3.66
CA GLN A 151 -56.70 -33.86 4.16
C GLN A 151 -56.87 -32.91 5.40
N ALA A 152 -57.31 -31.67 5.08
CA ALA A 152 -58.56 -30.92 5.41
C ALA A 152 -59.20 -30.76 6.83
N ALA A 153 -59.84 -29.57 6.99
CA ALA A 153 -60.88 -29.08 7.93
C ALA A 153 -60.41 -28.63 9.34
N SER A 154 -60.94 -27.59 10.03
CA SER A 154 -62.17 -26.78 9.94
C SER A 154 -62.08 -25.48 10.78
N PHE A 155 -62.86 -24.47 10.40
CA PHE A 155 -63.64 -23.48 11.18
C PHE A 155 -63.60 -23.52 12.73
N ASP A 156 -63.53 -22.34 13.41
CA ASP A 156 -64.66 -21.71 14.14
C ASP A 156 -64.34 -20.29 14.70
N LEU A 157 -65.40 -19.49 14.84
CA LEU A 157 -65.57 -18.06 15.11
C LEU A 157 -65.52 -17.68 16.61
N GLY A 158 -65.30 -16.38 16.89
CA GLY A 158 -65.53 -15.82 18.23
C GLY A 158 -65.40 -14.29 18.30
N LEU A 159 -66.49 -13.59 18.01
CA LEU A 159 -66.70 -12.15 18.28
C LEU A 159 -66.78 -11.84 19.79
N PRO A 160 -66.80 -10.54 20.17
CA PRO A 160 -68.02 -10.06 20.83
C PRO A 160 -68.55 -8.72 20.29
N ALA A 161 -69.87 -8.59 20.39
CA ALA A 161 -70.71 -7.46 20.01
C ALA A 161 -70.81 -6.40 21.14
N THR A 162 -71.05 -5.13 20.77
CA THR A 162 -72.30 -4.36 21.06
C THR A 162 -72.18 -2.90 20.59
N ASP A 163 -73.16 -2.49 19.77
CA ASP A 163 -73.57 -1.13 19.36
C ASP A 163 -74.40 -0.45 20.51
N PRO A 164 -74.99 0.79 20.47
CA PRO A 164 -75.37 1.63 19.29
C PRO A 164 -75.23 3.18 19.43
N CYS A 165 -75.26 3.93 18.31
CA CYS A 165 -76.23 5.03 18.04
C CYS A 165 -75.99 5.79 16.70
N ALA A 166 -77.02 5.83 15.83
CA ALA A 166 -77.59 6.94 15.01
C ALA A 166 -76.64 7.92 14.24
N ALA A 167 -76.84 8.35 12.99
CA ALA A 167 -78.04 8.46 12.15
C ALA A 167 -77.68 8.72 10.66
N ALA A 168 -78.46 8.10 9.76
CA ALA A 168 -79.17 8.67 8.60
C ALA A 168 -78.46 9.35 7.39
N ARG A 169 -78.91 8.86 6.21
CA ARG A 169 -78.93 9.42 4.82
C ARG A 169 -77.65 9.18 4.00
N GLY A 170 -77.65 8.58 2.81
CA GLY A 170 -78.69 8.10 1.89
C GLY A 170 -78.15 8.21 0.45
N GLU A 171 -78.20 7.11 -0.31
CA GLU A 171 -78.40 7.00 -1.80
C GLU A 171 -77.33 7.67 -2.71
N ASP A 172 -76.76 7.11 -3.79
CA ASP A 172 -77.16 6.12 -4.79
C ASP A 172 -75.93 5.49 -5.51
N GLU A 173 -76.12 4.27 -6.02
CA GLU A 173 -75.32 3.54 -7.04
C GLU A 173 -75.49 4.17 -8.47
N PRO A 174 -74.90 3.66 -9.60
CA PRO A 174 -73.98 2.53 -9.84
C PRO A 174 -72.80 2.82 -10.82
N GLU A 175 -71.93 1.82 -11.01
CA GLU A 175 -71.06 1.58 -12.19
C GLU A 175 -71.91 1.26 -13.47
N PRO A 176 -71.39 0.92 -14.68
CA PRO A 176 -70.03 0.88 -15.27
C PRO A 176 -69.98 1.50 -16.71
N VAL A 177 -68.86 1.35 -17.44
CA VAL A 177 -68.75 0.85 -18.85
C VAL A 177 -67.57 1.50 -19.59
N ASP A 178 -66.55 0.69 -19.84
CA ASP A 178 -65.51 0.88 -20.85
C ASP A 178 -66.09 0.66 -22.26
N THR A 179 -65.74 1.54 -23.21
CA THR A 179 -65.96 1.34 -24.65
C THR A 179 -64.67 1.51 -25.42
N ASP A 180 -64.41 0.48 -26.24
CA ASP A 180 -63.41 0.36 -27.30
C ASP A 180 -63.51 1.44 -28.39
N HIS A 181 -62.37 1.72 -29.04
CA HIS A 181 -62.15 1.77 -30.51
C HIS A 181 -60.78 2.43 -30.79
N GLU A 182 -59.79 1.66 -31.24
CA GLU A 182 -59.42 1.45 -32.66
C GLU A 182 -58.89 2.71 -33.36
N VAL A 183 -57.58 2.71 -33.67
CA VAL A 183 -57.05 3.09 -34.99
C VAL A 183 -55.76 2.29 -35.22
N ASP A 184 -55.84 1.32 -36.12
CA ASP A 184 -54.68 0.78 -36.86
C ASP A 184 -54.36 1.76 -38.00
N ASP A 185 -53.07 1.96 -38.29
CA ASP A 185 -52.61 2.09 -39.67
C ASP A 185 -51.12 1.74 -39.80
N ASP A 186 -50.87 1.00 -40.87
CA ASP A 186 -49.76 0.09 -41.16
C ASP A 186 -48.54 0.75 -41.86
N MET A 187 -47.44 -0.03 -41.91
CA MET A 187 -46.33 -0.04 -42.89
C MET A 187 -45.17 0.96 -42.71
N ASP A 188 -43.95 0.71 -43.18
CA ASP A 188 -43.08 -0.45 -43.48
C ASP A 188 -41.71 0.22 -43.79
N ASP A 189 -40.59 -0.31 -43.30
CA ASP A 189 -39.33 -0.50 -44.06
C ASP A 189 -38.20 -0.94 -43.12
N GLY A 190 -37.51 -2.00 -43.55
CA GLY A 190 -36.49 -2.70 -42.81
C GLY A 190 -35.09 -2.09 -42.94
N THR A 191 -34.32 -2.17 -41.85
CA THR A 191 -32.88 -2.39 -41.96
C THR A 191 -32.35 -3.07 -40.69
N SER A 192 -32.20 -4.40 -40.77
CA SER A 192 -31.59 -5.22 -39.73
C SER A 192 -30.07 -4.97 -39.67
N SER A 193 -29.59 -4.26 -38.64
CA SER A 193 -28.18 -4.32 -38.24
C SER A 193 -27.97 -5.41 -37.17
N ARG A 194 -27.08 -6.35 -37.51
CA ARG A 194 -26.83 -7.62 -36.83
C ARG A 194 -25.86 -7.39 -35.66
N MET A 195 -26.35 -7.34 -34.42
CA MET A 195 -25.47 -7.27 -33.25
C MET A 195 -24.69 -8.58 -33.07
N SER A 196 -23.37 -8.48 -33.19
CA SER A 196 -22.41 -9.58 -33.05
C SER A 196 -22.40 -10.12 -31.60
N ARG A 197 -22.64 -11.43 -31.45
CA ARG A 197 -22.42 -12.17 -30.21
C ARG A 197 -20.93 -12.41 -30.01
N THR A 198 -20.38 -11.93 -28.89
CA THR A 198 -19.02 -12.21 -28.44
C THR A 198 -18.82 -13.72 -28.24
N ARG A 199 -17.92 -14.30 -29.03
CA ARG A 199 -17.54 -15.72 -29.04
C ARG A 199 -16.59 -15.97 -27.87
N VAL A 200 -16.76 -17.09 -27.16
CA VAL A 200 -15.84 -17.53 -26.12
C VAL A 200 -14.53 -17.99 -26.79
N PRO A 201 -13.36 -17.49 -26.36
CA PRO A 201 -12.08 -17.79 -26.98
C PRO A 201 -11.75 -19.31 -26.93
N PRO A 202 -11.30 -19.93 -28.03
CA PRO A 202 -10.89 -21.32 -28.06
C PRO A 202 -9.68 -21.59 -27.15
N ARG A 203 -9.54 -22.85 -26.69
CA ARG A 203 -8.48 -23.31 -25.77
C ARG A 203 -7.05 -22.98 -26.23
N SER A 204 -6.85 -22.79 -27.54
CA SER A 204 -5.58 -22.35 -28.14
C SER A 204 -5.22 -20.91 -27.77
N GLU A 205 -6.18 -20.00 -27.62
CA GLU A 205 -5.93 -18.60 -27.23
C GLU A 205 -5.47 -18.49 -25.78
N VAL A 206 -6.04 -19.26 -24.86
CA VAL A 206 -5.58 -19.30 -23.44
C VAL A 206 -4.16 -19.84 -23.32
N GLN A 207 -3.76 -20.78 -24.18
CA GLN A 207 -2.39 -21.28 -24.22
C GLN A 207 -1.43 -20.27 -24.85
N LYS A 208 -1.88 -19.48 -25.84
CA LYS A 208 -1.13 -18.35 -26.40
C LYS A 208 -0.92 -17.27 -25.34
N GLU A 209 -1.95 -16.89 -24.58
CA GLU A 209 -1.83 -15.93 -23.47
C GLU A 209 -0.83 -16.38 -22.40
N HIS A 210 -0.87 -17.64 -21.96
CA HIS A 210 0.10 -18.16 -20.98
C HIS A 210 1.52 -18.23 -21.54
N ALA A 211 1.70 -18.48 -22.84
CA ALA A 211 2.99 -18.42 -23.50
C ALA A 211 3.52 -16.97 -23.56
N LEU A 212 2.66 -16.00 -23.87
CA LEU A 212 2.99 -14.58 -23.88
C LEU A 212 3.37 -14.08 -22.48
N GLU A 213 2.63 -14.46 -21.43
CA GLU A 213 2.97 -14.13 -20.03
C GLU A 213 4.33 -14.73 -19.62
N ALA A 214 4.65 -15.96 -20.06
CA ALA A 214 5.95 -16.56 -19.82
C ALA A 214 7.09 -15.81 -20.53
N ILE A 215 6.83 -15.29 -21.74
CA ILE A 215 7.78 -14.47 -22.52
C ILE A 215 7.97 -13.10 -21.88
N GLU A 216 6.91 -12.44 -21.41
CA GLU A 216 7.01 -11.16 -20.69
C GLU A 216 7.86 -11.28 -19.42
N ASN A 217 7.78 -12.42 -18.73
CA ASN A 217 8.59 -12.70 -17.55
C ASN A 217 10.09 -12.90 -17.84
N VAL A 218 10.50 -13.16 -19.08
CA VAL A 218 11.92 -13.30 -19.47
C VAL A 218 12.71 -12.04 -19.15
N GLY A 219 12.14 -10.85 -19.34
CA GLY A 219 12.80 -9.58 -19.02
C GLY A 219 13.17 -9.47 -17.53
N THR A 220 12.30 -9.94 -16.63
CA THR A 220 12.56 -9.97 -15.19
C THR A 220 13.70 -10.93 -14.85
N VAL A 221 13.73 -12.11 -15.49
CA VAL A 221 14.81 -13.11 -15.29
C VAL A 221 16.15 -12.57 -15.78
N MET A 222 16.20 -11.93 -16.95
CA MET A 222 17.42 -11.30 -17.48
C MET A 222 17.95 -10.22 -16.52
N SER A 223 17.07 -9.36 -15.99
CA SER A 223 17.47 -8.35 -14.99
C SER A 223 18.06 -8.97 -13.72
N GLN A 224 17.52 -10.10 -13.26
CA GLN A 224 18.09 -10.81 -12.11
C GLN A 224 19.46 -11.44 -12.42
N LEU A 225 19.66 -11.97 -13.63
CA LEU A 225 20.96 -12.49 -14.07
C LEU A 225 22.03 -11.39 -14.07
N LEU A 226 21.74 -10.19 -14.58
CA LEU A 226 22.66 -9.05 -14.54
C LEU A 226 23.01 -8.62 -13.10
N LYS A 227 22.05 -8.67 -12.17
CA LYS A 227 22.32 -8.40 -10.74
C LYS A 227 23.25 -9.46 -10.12
N VAL A 228 23.10 -10.73 -10.48
CA VAL A 228 24.00 -11.80 -10.02
C VAL A 228 25.39 -11.60 -10.62
N GLN A 229 25.50 -11.25 -11.90
CA GLN A 229 26.77 -10.93 -12.55
C GLN A 229 27.52 -9.81 -11.82
N SER A 230 26.87 -8.67 -11.55
CA SER A 230 27.50 -7.55 -10.82
C SER A 230 28.07 -7.97 -9.46
N ARG A 231 27.35 -8.84 -8.73
CA ARG A 231 27.84 -9.39 -7.45
C ARG A 231 29.05 -10.31 -7.63
N MET A 232 29.10 -11.06 -8.72
CA MET A 232 30.24 -11.93 -9.04
C MET A 232 31.47 -11.13 -9.46
N GLU A 233 31.31 -10.01 -10.15
CA GLU A 233 32.41 -9.09 -10.49
C GLU A 233 33.01 -8.48 -9.21
N ILE A 234 32.18 -8.01 -8.27
CA ILE A 234 32.64 -7.53 -6.96
C ILE A 234 33.39 -8.65 -6.20
N ALA A 235 32.91 -9.89 -6.27
CA ALA A 235 33.58 -11.02 -5.62
C ALA A 235 34.94 -11.34 -6.29
N ARG A 236 35.01 -11.27 -7.62
CA ARG A 236 36.24 -11.43 -8.39
C ARG A 236 37.26 -10.37 -8.02
N ASP A 237 36.86 -9.10 -7.96
CA ASP A 237 37.75 -7.98 -7.63
C ASP A 237 38.26 -8.05 -6.18
N LYS A 238 37.46 -8.62 -5.27
CA LYS A 238 37.93 -8.94 -3.91
C LYS A 238 38.93 -10.08 -3.89
N LEU A 239 38.70 -11.13 -4.69
CA LEU A 239 39.61 -12.27 -4.80
C LEU A 239 40.93 -11.92 -5.49
N SER A 240 40.95 -10.93 -6.40
CA SER A 240 42.19 -10.47 -7.04
C SER A 240 43.12 -9.71 -6.10
N ASN A 241 42.60 -9.22 -4.97
CA ASN A 241 43.41 -8.54 -3.95
C ASN A 241 43.97 -9.50 -2.89
N ILE A 242 43.71 -10.81 -2.99
CA ILE A 242 44.18 -11.81 -2.04
C ILE A 242 45.23 -12.69 -2.72
N ASP A 243 46.48 -12.60 -2.26
CA ASP A 243 47.55 -13.48 -2.71
C ASP A 243 47.40 -14.87 -2.08
N GLY A 244 47.18 -15.89 -2.92
CA GLY A 244 47.13 -17.29 -2.45
C GLY A 244 46.57 -18.26 -3.49
N ASN A 245 47.04 -19.51 -3.47
CA ASN A 245 46.58 -20.56 -4.38
C ASN A 245 45.07 -20.83 -4.24
N GLU A 246 44.51 -20.71 -3.03
CA GLU A 246 43.07 -20.86 -2.80
C GLU A 246 42.23 -19.72 -3.39
N ALA A 247 42.78 -18.50 -3.40
CA ALA A 247 42.15 -17.33 -4.00
C ALA A 247 42.13 -17.46 -5.54
N GLN A 248 43.23 -17.93 -6.14
CA GLN A 248 43.29 -18.23 -7.58
C GLN A 248 42.30 -19.33 -7.99
N GLU A 249 42.19 -20.41 -7.21
CA GLU A 249 41.23 -21.48 -7.50
C GLU A 249 39.77 -20.98 -7.38
N SER A 250 39.50 -20.15 -6.37
CA SER A 250 38.18 -19.54 -6.17
C SER A 250 37.83 -18.55 -7.29
N MET A 251 38.80 -17.78 -7.76
CA MET A 251 38.65 -16.86 -8.88
C MET A 251 38.32 -17.62 -10.17
N ALA A 252 39.04 -18.72 -10.47
CA ALA A 252 38.74 -19.56 -11.63
C ALA A 252 37.32 -20.14 -11.59
N LYS A 253 36.81 -20.50 -10.40
CA LYS A 253 35.42 -20.95 -10.22
C LYS A 253 34.42 -19.84 -10.47
N VAL A 254 34.65 -18.64 -9.91
CA VAL A 254 33.78 -17.46 -10.12
C VAL A 254 33.71 -17.13 -11.62
N GLU A 255 34.83 -17.17 -12.32
CA GLU A 255 34.88 -16.86 -13.76
C GLU A 255 34.15 -17.91 -14.62
N LYS A 256 34.24 -19.19 -14.25
CA LYS A 256 33.47 -20.27 -14.91
C LYS A 256 31.95 -20.12 -14.70
N PHE A 257 31.53 -19.69 -13.52
CA PHE A 257 30.12 -19.40 -13.27
C PHE A 257 29.66 -18.14 -14.04
N ARG A 258 30.50 -17.10 -14.10
CA ARG A 258 30.20 -15.85 -14.83
C ARG A 258 29.97 -16.14 -16.31
N THR A 259 30.87 -16.88 -16.93
CA THR A 259 30.75 -17.29 -18.35
C THR A 259 29.53 -18.16 -18.61
N SER A 260 29.20 -19.09 -17.71
CA SER A 260 27.97 -19.91 -17.84
C SER A 260 26.70 -19.07 -17.72
N LEU A 261 26.70 -18.07 -16.83
CA LEU A 261 25.57 -17.18 -16.59
C LEU A 261 25.35 -16.21 -17.76
N MET A 262 26.43 -15.73 -18.39
CA MET A 262 26.36 -14.94 -19.62
C MET A 262 25.82 -15.73 -20.80
N LYS A 263 26.23 -16.99 -20.93
CA LYS A 263 25.65 -17.85 -21.97
C LYS A 263 24.13 -18.00 -21.82
N LEU A 264 23.63 -18.17 -20.59
CA LEU A 264 22.18 -18.24 -20.33
C LEU A 264 21.47 -16.91 -20.58
N HIS A 265 22.13 -15.80 -20.27
CA HIS A 265 21.60 -14.47 -20.57
C HIS A 265 21.46 -14.27 -22.08
N ASP A 266 22.47 -14.63 -22.85
CA ASP A 266 22.46 -14.54 -24.32
C ASP A 266 21.39 -15.46 -24.93
N GLU A 267 21.27 -16.70 -24.43
CA GLU A 267 20.21 -17.63 -24.86
C GLU A 267 18.79 -17.08 -24.57
N LEU A 268 18.59 -16.37 -23.45
CA LEU A 268 17.32 -15.72 -23.13
C LEU A 268 17.08 -14.45 -23.95
N ALA A 269 18.13 -13.70 -24.27
CA ALA A 269 18.07 -12.52 -25.13
C ALA A 269 17.71 -12.92 -26.57
N ASP A 270 18.35 -13.98 -27.10
CA ASP A 270 18.02 -14.57 -28.39
C ASP A 270 16.57 -15.04 -28.43
N LEU A 271 16.11 -15.73 -27.37
CA LEU A 271 14.71 -16.15 -27.26
C LEU A 271 13.76 -14.95 -27.26
N LYS A 272 14.07 -13.91 -26.49
CA LYS A 272 13.23 -12.70 -26.42
C LYS A 272 13.20 -11.97 -27.77
N SER A 273 14.34 -11.77 -28.41
CA SER A 273 14.44 -11.10 -29.72
C SER A 273 13.71 -11.88 -30.82
N PHE A 274 13.76 -13.21 -30.79
CA PHE A 274 13.01 -14.07 -31.70
C PHE A 274 11.49 -13.84 -31.58
N PHE A 275 10.98 -13.68 -30.35
CA PHE A 275 9.56 -13.38 -30.15
C PHE A 275 9.22 -11.91 -30.47
N ASP A 276 10.04 -10.94 -30.05
CA ASP A 276 9.82 -9.53 -30.36
C ASP A 276 9.79 -9.27 -31.89
N GLY A 277 10.59 -10.00 -32.68
CA GLY A 277 10.64 -9.88 -34.14
C GLY A 277 9.55 -10.62 -34.92
N HIS A 278 8.76 -11.50 -34.28
CA HIS A 278 7.74 -12.32 -34.93
C HIS A 278 6.31 -12.07 -34.43
N MET A 279 6.10 -11.04 -33.61
CA MET A 279 4.81 -10.67 -33.02
C MET A 279 3.96 -9.72 -33.89
N SER A 280 4.14 -9.67 -35.21
CA SER A 280 3.16 -9.01 -36.08
C SER A 280 1.87 -9.85 -36.12
N ASP A 281 0.72 -9.23 -35.86
CA ASP A 281 -0.58 -9.86 -35.61
C ASP A 281 -1.05 -10.88 -36.69
N ASP A 282 -0.47 -10.86 -37.89
CA ASP A 282 -0.93 -11.66 -39.04
C ASP A 282 -0.22 -13.02 -39.24
N ALA A 283 0.81 -13.38 -38.45
CA ALA A 283 1.69 -14.53 -38.75
C ALA A 283 1.55 -15.75 -37.82
N PHE A 284 0.52 -15.83 -36.98
CA PHE A 284 0.36 -16.91 -36.00
C PHE A 284 -0.34 -18.16 -36.56
N ASP A 285 0.28 -18.84 -37.53
CA ASP A 285 -0.20 -20.14 -38.03
C ASP A 285 0.09 -21.27 -37.02
N ASP A 286 -0.89 -22.15 -36.78
CA ASP A 286 -0.88 -23.20 -35.73
C ASP A 286 0.23 -24.25 -35.92
N GLY A 287 0.93 -24.24 -37.07
CA GLY A 287 2.02 -25.15 -37.40
C GLY A 287 3.39 -24.79 -36.79
N THR A 288 3.61 -23.57 -36.33
CA THR A 288 4.96 -23.06 -36.00
C THR A 288 5.44 -23.47 -34.61
N ILE A 289 4.52 -23.73 -33.67
CA ILE A 289 4.84 -24.09 -32.27
C ILE A 289 5.54 -25.45 -32.15
N LEU A 290 5.39 -26.34 -33.14
CA LEU A 290 6.01 -27.68 -33.13
C LEU A 290 7.37 -27.76 -33.84
N LYS A 291 7.92 -26.66 -34.35
CA LYS A 291 9.18 -26.63 -35.12
C LYS A 291 10.27 -25.71 -34.54
N ALA A 292 10.33 -25.53 -33.22
CA ALA A 292 11.52 -24.93 -32.60
C ALA A 292 12.74 -25.89 -32.74
N PRO A 293 13.95 -25.37 -33.01
CA PRO A 293 15.10 -26.23 -33.35
C PRO A 293 15.55 -27.05 -32.13
N ARG A 294 15.53 -28.39 -32.28
CA ARG A 294 16.27 -29.30 -31.41
C ARG A 294 17.77 -29.02 -31.56
N ALA A 295 18.33 -28.20 -30.67
CA ALA A 295 19.77 -28.05 -30.53
C ALA A 295 20.39 -29.41 -30.15
N ALA A 296 21.18 -29.96 -31.05
CA ALA A 296 21.86 -31.23 -30.91
C ALA A 296 22.95 -31.15 -29.82
N SER A 297 22.78 -31.92 -28.75
CA SER A 297 23.87 -32.25 -27.83
C SER A 297 24.72 -33.38 -28.43
N ALA A 298 25.77 -33.05 -29.16
CA ALA A 298 26.81 -34.01 -29.55
C ALA A 298 28.04 -33.83 -28.63
N THR A 299 28.31 -34.85 -27.82
CA THR A 299 29.57 -35.02 -27.08
C THR A 299 30.78 -35.15 -28.03
N PRO A 300 31.97 -34.64 -27.67
CA PRO A 300 33.13 -34.68 -28.54
C PRO A 300 33.81 -36.06 -28.53
N LYS A 301 33.92 -36.69 -29.70
CA LYS A 301 34.94 -37.71 -29.99
C LYS A 301 36.03 -37.12 -30.90
N ALA A 302 37.23 -37.59 -30.66
CA ALA A 302 38.51 -37.02 -31.06
C ALA A 302 38.87 -37.19 -32.55
N LYS A 303 39.72 -36.24 -33.02
CA LYS A 303 40.74 -36.29 -34.08
C LYS A 303 40.32 -36.66 -35.52
N ALA A 304 40.54 -35.74 -36.46
CA ALA A 304 41.46 -35.93 -37.60
C ALA A 304 41.76 -34.59 -38.31
N LYS A 305 43.03 -34.44 -38.73
CA LYS A 305 43.61 -33.32 -39.48
C LYS A 305 43.21 -33.38 -40.97
N SER A 306 42.98 -32.24 -41.60
CA SER A 306 43.49 -32.00 -42.97
C SER A 306 43.49 -30.50 -43.33
N LYS A 307 44.63 -30.08 -43.87
CA LYS A 307 44.96 -28.77 -44.45
C LYS A 307 44.23 -28.56 -45.79
N ALA A 308 43.86 -27.31 -46.11
CA ALA A 308 43.94 -26.76 -47.47
C ALA A 308 43.85 -25.22 -47.45
N ALA A 309 44.59 -24.60 -48.35
CA ALA A 309 45.02 -23.20 -48.40
C ALA A 309 44.06 -22.30 -49.26
N PRO A 310 44.31 -20.97 -49.36
CA PRO A 310 43.30 -19.95 -49.63
C PRO A 310 43.24 -19.48 -51.10
N LYS A 311 42.13 -18.86 -51.51
CA LYS A 311 42.03 -18.09 -52.77
C LYS A 311 41.64 -16.62 -52.52
N LYS A 312 42.51 -15.75 -53.05
CA LYS A 312 42.43 -14.29 -53.20
C LYS A 312 41.48 -13.87 -54.33
N ARG A 313 40.98 -12.62 -54.23
CA ARG A 313 40.76 -11.53 -55.23
C ARG A 313 39.38 -10.88 -54.99
N SER A 314 39.07 -9.61 -55.27
CA SER A 314 39.76 -8.36 -55.65
C SER A 314 38.68 -7.24 -55.69
N LYS A 315 38.83 -6.08 -55.05
CA LYS A 315 39.06 -4.72 -55.61
C LYS A 315 38.06 -4.16 -56.66
N LYS A 316 37.36 -3.06 -56.32
CA LYS A 316 37.13 -1.76 -57.03
C LYS A 316 35.89 -1.05 -56.39
N ALA A 317 35.91 0.17 -55.82
CA ALA A 317 36.16 1.53 -56.33
C ALA A 317 35.23 1.88 -57.52
N ALA A 318 34.46 2.98 -57.61
CA ALA A 318 34.50 4.33 -57.03
C ALA A 318 33.11 5.04 -57.23
N PRO A 319 32.91 6.33 -56.85
CA PRO A 319 31.62 7.02 -56.60
C PRO A 319 31.16 7.94 -57.75
N VAL A 320 29.92 8.47 -57.68
CA VAL A 320 29.44 9.63 -58.44
C VAL A 320 28.45 10.45 -57.58
N GLU A 321 28.58 11.78 -57.71
CA GLU A 321 27.93 12.89 -57.01
C GLU A 321 26.61 13.36 -57.68
N ASP A 322 25.93 14.23 -56.93
CA ASP A 322 25.16 15.43 -57.33
C ASP A 322 23.71 15.41 -57.88
N GLU A 323 22.93 16.24 -57.16
CA GLU A 323 21.92 17.25 -57.55
C GLU A 323 20.79 16.90 -58.54
N GLU A 324 19.54 17.11 -58.09
CA GLU A 324 18.66 18.12 -58.71
C GLU A 324 17.40 18.41 -57.85
N GLU A 325 17.08 19.70 -57.77
CA GLU A 325 15.98 20.34 -57.05
C GLU A 325 14.76 20.59 -57.97
N ALA A 326 13.60 20.79 -57.31
CA ALA A 326 12.38 21.52 -57.75
C ALA A 326 11.24 20.76 -58.50
N PRO A 327 10.02 21.35 -58.62
CA PRO A 327 9.08 21.81 -57.57
C PRO A 327 7.63 21.26 -57.81
N PRO A 328 6.57 21.68 -57.06
CA PRO A 328 5.71 22.76 -57.60
C PRO A 328 4.93 23.67 -56.59
N THR A 329 4.97 24.95 -56.93
CA THR A 329 3.93 26.01 -56.98
C THR A 329 2.50 25.85 -56.40
N THR A 330 2.17 26.83 -55.52
CA THR A 330 1.04 27.80 -55.51
C THR A 330 -0.45 27.41 -55.28
N ARG A 331 -1.07 28.08 -54.29
CA ARG A 331 -2.31 28.92 -54.28
C ARG A 331 -2.92 28.89 -52.84
N GLY A 332 -3.48 29.93 -52.23
CA GLY A 332 -3.78 31.31 -52.60
C GLY A 332 -4.49 32.04 -51.43
N ARG A 333 -4.25 33.35 -51.36
CA ARG A 333 -4.94 34.47 -50.68
C ARG A 333 -6.19 34.22 -49.80
N GLY A 334 -6.16 34.81 -48.60
CA GLY A 334 -7.32 35.32 -47.86
C GLY A 334 -6.91 36.55 -47.01
N LYS A 335 -7.62 37.67 -47.16
CA LYS A 335 -7.37 39.00 -46.55
C LYS A 335 -7.78 39.06 -45.06
N PRO A 336 -7.29 40.07 -44.29
CA PRO A 336 -7.56 40.19 -42.86
C PRO A 336 -8.89 40.90 -42.59
N LEU A 337 -9.60 40.46 -41.55
CA LEU A 337 -10.73 41.17 -40.95
C LEU A 337 -10.25 41.81 -39.65
N GLN A 338 -10.38 43.14 -39.60
CA GLN A 338 -10.43 43.95 -38.39
C GLN A 338 -11.67 43.59 -37.58
N GLY A 339 -11.49 43.45 -36.27
CA GLY A 339 -12.54 43.41 -35.27
C GLY A 339 -11.98 43.99 -33.99
N ASP A 340 -12.43 45.21 -33.69
CA ASP A 340 -12.36 45.83 -32.38
C ASP A 340 -13.03 44.92 -31.35
N ASP A 341 -12.48 44.84 -30.14
CA ASP A 341 -13.26 44.87 -28.90
C ASP A 341 -12.31 45.06 -27.70
N ASP A 342 -12.42 46.27 -27.14
CA ASP A 342 -12.04 46.62 -25.79
C ASP A 342 -12.84 45.77 -24.80
N ASP A 343 -12.20 45.17 -23.80
CA ASP A 343 -12.86 44.96 -22.50
C ASP A 343 -11.87 44.96 -21.35
N ARG A 344 -11.71 46.15 -20.76
CA ARG A 344 -11.28 46.37 -19.39
C ARG A 344 -12.44 46.02 -18.47
N LEU A 345 -12.26 45.05 -17.56
CA LEU A 345 -13.07 44.98 -16.35
C LEU A 345 -12.20 45.09 -15.10
N SER A 346 -12.20 46.33 -14.60
CA SER A 346 -11.77 46.78 -13.29
C SER A 346 -12.55 46.11 -12.16
N ALA A 347 -11.83 45.69 -11.13
CA ALA A 347 -12.37 45.41 -9.81
C ALA A 347 -13.08 46.64 -9.26
N SER A 348 -14.37 46.52 -8.97
CA SER A 348 -15.13 47.51 -8.21
C SER A 348 -15.88 46.83 -7.07
N ALA A 349 -15.77 47.50 -5.92
CA ALA A 349 -16.25 47.11 -4.61
C ALA A 349 -17.77 46.95 -4.56
N TRP A 350 -18.24 45.92 -3.83
CA TRP A 350 -19.61 45.85 -3.34
C TRP A 350 -19.61 45.41 -1.87
N LEU A 351 -19.81 46.40 -1.00
CA LEU A 351 -20.41 46.23 0.33
C LEU A 351 -21.92 46.02 0.17
N PRO A 352 -22.56 45.28 1.07
CA PRO A 352 -23.90 45.66 1.50
C PRO A 352 -24.01 45.83 3.02
N SER A 353 -24.38 47.06 3.38
CA SER A 353 -25.34 47.49 4.40
C SER A 353 -25.72 46.55 5.55
N ARG A 354 -25.47 47.08 6.76
CA ARG A 354 -26.06 46.76 8.06
C ARG A 354 -27.59 46.64 8.04
N ALA A 355 -28.10 45.62 8.74
CA ALA A 355 -29.35 45.68 9.50
C ALA A 355 -29.09 45.04 10.89
N GLY A 356 -29.59 45.68 11.96
CA GLY A 356 -29.20 45.41 13.34
C GLY A 356 -30.17 44.54 14.16
N PHE A 357 -29.88 44.55 15.48
CA PHE A 357 -30.54 43.93 16.66
C PHE A 357 -29.96 42.59 17.18
N PRO A 358 -30.00 42.32 18.51
CA PRO A 358 -29.36 43.09 19.57
C PRO A 358 -28.42 42.23 20.45
N ALA A 359 -27.64 42.94 21.27
CA ALA A 359 -26.63 42.42 22.18
C ALA A 359 -27.15 41.41 23.22
N SER A 360 -26.37 40.36 23.46
CA SER A 360 -26.31 39.67 24.74
C SER A 360 -24.86 39.60 25.21
N THR A 361 -24.63 40.32 26.31
CA THR A 361 -23.44 40.37 27.16
C THR A 361 -22.90 38.98 27.51
N VAL A 362 -21.56 38.79 27.57
CA VAL A 362 -20.83 38.31 28.77
C VAL A 362 -19.36 37.92 28.45
N CYS A 363 -18.47 38.57 29.21
CA CYS A 363 -17.09 38.26 29.63
C CYS A 363 -15.98 38.05 28.58
N GLU A 364 -15.28 39.15 28.31
CA GLU A 364 -13.85 39.17 27.98
C GLU A 364 -13.02 38.56 29.12
N ILE A 365 -12.13 37.62 28.78
CA ILE A 365 -10.96 37.28 29.59
C ILE A 365 -9.74 37.62 28.74
N ASN A 366 -9.11 38.74 29.08
CA ASN A 366 -7.83 39.20 28.54
C ASN A 366 -6.71 38.24 28.94
N PHE A 367 -5.94 37.76 27.96
CA PHE A 367 -4.60 37.21 28.18
C PHE A 367 -3.59 38.05 27.39
N ASP A 368 -3.22 39.18 27.97
CA ASP A 368 -1.95 39.83 27.67
C ASP A 368 -0.83 39.05 28.34
N ARG A 369 0.07 38.46 27.55
CA ARG A 369 1.50 38.38 27.87
C ARG A 369 2.32 37.97 26.65
N GLN A 370 2.93 38.99 26.06
CA GLN A 370 4.01 38.92 25.10
C GLN A 370 5.23 38.22 25.73
N PHE A 371 5.84 37.29 25.00
CA PHE A 371 7.28 37.01 25.11
C PHE A 371 7.85 36.89 23.70
N TYR A 372 8.51 37.96 23.26
CA TYR A 372 9.45 37.96 22.15
C TYR A 372 10.79 37.43 22.64
N LEU A 373 11.42 36.51 21.91
CA LEU A 373 12.87 36.38 21.87
C LEU A 373 13.31 36.01 20.45
N ARG A 374 13.92 36.98 19.75
CA ARG A 374 14.74 36.78 18.56
C ARG A 374 16.15 37.32 18.84
N GLU A 375 17.13 36.50 18.47
CA GLU A 375 18.53 36.77 18.11
C GLU A 375 19.51 37.46 19.09
N GLY A 376 20.47 36.66 19.57
CA GLY A 376 21.83 36.66 19.04
C GLY A 376 22.61 37.99 19.03
N ILE A 377 23.27 38.32 20.15
CA ILE A 377 24.42 39.22 20.18
C ILE A 377 25.51 38.62 21.09
N LYS A 378 26.69 38.36 20.53
CA LYS A 378 27.94 38.07 21.27
C LYS A 378 28.38 39.34 22.00
N PHE A 379 28.81 39.22 23.27
CA PHE A 379 29.92 40.06 23.76
C PHE A 379 30.69 39.42 24.92
N ASP A 380 31.91 39.92 24.99
CA ASP A 380 33.14 39.47 25.61
C ASP A 380 33.17 39.47 27.14
N LEU A 381 34.08 38.67 27.70
CA LEU A 381 34.38 38.58 29.13
C LEU A 381 35.12 39.85 29.60
N GLY A 382 34.53 40.56 30.58
CA GLY A 382 35.19 41.71 31.21
C GLY A 382 34.71 41.96 32.64
N ASN A 383 35.62 41.74 33.59
CA ASN A 383 35.55 42.09 35.02
C ASN A 383 34.83 43.42 35.33
N ARG A 384 33.93 43.44 36.34
CA ARG A 384 33.92 44.46 37.42
C ARG A 384 32.93 44.19 38.57
N SER A 385 33.53 44.15 39.76
CA SER A 385 33.10 44.55 41.11
C SER A 385 31.64 44.99 41.43
N LEU A 386 31.07 44.30 42.44
CA LEU A 386 30.40 44.80 43.65
C LEU A 386 29.56 46.09 43.61
N GLN A 387 28.28 45.99 43.98
CA GLN A 387 27.65 46.90 44.97
C GLN A 387 26.43 46.26 45.66
N LYS A 388 26.30 46.55 46.97
CA LYS A 388 25.32 46.06 47.96
C LYS A 388 24.01 46.87 47.90
N SER A 389 22.84 46.30 48.19
CA SER A 389 22.07 46.40 49.47
C SER A 389 20.55 46.33 49.15
N PRO A 390 19.57 46.26 50.10
CA PRO A 390 19.59 46.06 51.56
C PRO A 390 18.70 44.89 52.08
N ARG A 391 18.82 44.56 53.38
CA ARG A 391 18.04 43.56 54.14
C ARG A 391 16.66 44.06 54.59
N PRO A 392 15.68 43.14 54.76
CA PRO A 392 14.59 43.25 55.73
C PRO A 392 14.69 42.17 56.87
N PRO A 393 13.81 42.21 57.90
CA PRO A 393 14.11 41.99 59.34
C PRO A 393 13.90 40.54 59.87
N PRO A 394 14.13 40.25 61.18
CA PRO A 394 14.49 38.91 61.68
C PRO A 394 13.37 38.06 62.33
N GLU A 395 13.67 36.75 62.41
CA GLU A 395 13.22 35.69 63.35
C GLU A 395 11.77 35.15 63.24
N ALA A 396 11.44 33.85 63.38
CA ALA A 396 12.07 32.59 63.85
C ALA A 396 11.23 31.38 63.31
N PRO A 397 11.32 30.12 63.81
CA PRO A 397 12.45 29.23 64.12
C PRO A 397 12.54 28.02 63.15
N ALA A 398 13.70 27.34 63.12
CA ALA A 398 13.95 26.21 62.23
C ALA A 398 13.25 24.90 62.67
N PRO A 399 12.63 24.13 61.74
CA PRO A 399 12.26 22.75 62.01
C PRO A 399 13.38 21.76 61.65
N ALA A 400 13.59 20.84 62.59
CA ALA A 400 14.27 19.54 62.59
C ALA A 400 15.05 19.07 61.34
N LYS A 401 16.33 18.75 61.57
CA LYS A 401 17.19 17.94 60.71
C LYS A 401 16.60 16.54 60.49
N PHE A 402 16.22 16.21 59.26
CA PHE A 402 15.97 14.83 58.85
C PHE A 402 17.29 14.06 58.78
N LYS A 403 17.46 13.05 59.63
CA LYS A 403 18.56 12.07 59.54
C LYS A 403 18.23 11.08 58.43
N SER A 404 18.99 11.12 57.33
CA SER A 404 18.95 10.08 56.30
C SER A 404 19.56 8.78 56.86
N GLY A 405 18.80 7.69 56.79
CA GLY A 405 19.21 6.39 57.29
C GLY A 405 20.30 5.72 56.44
N PRO A 406 20.94 4.65 56.96
CA PRO A 406 22.07 3.97 56.32
C PRO A 406 21.80 3.47 54.89
N ALA A 407 20.54 3.19 54.54
CA ALA A 407 20.12 2.73 53.22
C ALA A 407 20.31 3.79 52.12
N ALA A 408 20.18 5.09 52.43
CA ALA A 408 20.37 6.17 51.46
C ALA A 408 21.86 6.41 51.14
N LYS A 409 22.77 6.11 52.09
CA LYS A 409 24.22 6.15 51.85
C LYS A 409 24.73 4.91 51.12
N ALA A 410 24.08 3.76 51.27
CA ALA A 410 24.41 2.54 50.52
C ALA A 410 24.05 2.66 49.03
N LEU A 411 22.93 3.32 48.71
CA LEU A 411 22.49 3.54 47.32
C LEU A 411 23.36 4.56 46.57
N ALA A 412 23.81 5.62 47.24
CA ALA A 412 24.72 6.61 46.65
C ALA A 412 26.14 6.07 46.40
N LYS A 413 26.57 5.04 47.13
CA LYS A 413 27.89 4.39 46.95
C LYS A 413 27.87 3.31 45.86
N ALA A 414 26.71 2.72 45.57
CA ALA A 414 26.54 1.69 44.54
C ALA A 414 26.47 2.25 43.10
N VAL A 415 26.13 3.54 42.93
CA VAL A 415 26.07 4.20 41.62
C VAL A 415 27.44 4.71 41.14
N ALA A 416 28.43 4.81 42.03
CA ALA A 416 29.74 5.42 41.74
C ALA A 416 30.86 4.44 41.32
N SER A 417 30.64 3.13 41.28
CA SER A 417 31.68 2.15 40.92
C SER A 417 31.22 1.20 39.83
N GLY A 418 31.66 1.45 38.60
CA GLY A 418 31.48 0.55 37.47
C GLY A 418 32.39 -0.69 37.51
N ALA A 419 31.97 -1.69 36.73
CA ALA A 419 32.69 -2.88 36.24
C ALA A 419 32.65 -4.19 37.07
N THR A 420 31.85 -5.13 36.55
CA THR A 420 32.10 -6.57 36.30
C THR A 420 32.48 -7.54 37.44
N TRP A 421 31.89 -8.75 37.35
CA TRP A 421 32.00 -9.97 38.20
C TRP A 421 31.09 -9.93 39.44
N LEU A 422 30.10 -10.83 39.67
CA LEU A 422 30.15 -12.30 39.68
C LEU A 422 28.75 -12.92 39.48
N TRP A 423 28.75 -14.08 38.84
CA TRP A 423 27.69 -15.09 38.79
C TRP A 423 27.33 -15.65 40.18
N SER A 424 26.11 -16.19 40.27
CA SER A 424 25.62 -17.17 41.26
C SER A 424 25.14 -16.64 42.62
N TRP A 425 23.84 -16.32 42.71
CA TRP A 425 22.93 -16.85 43.75
C TRP A 425 21.49 -16.36 43.55
N PHE A 426 20.64 -17.28 43.10
CA PHE A 426 19.24 -17.54 43.49
C PHE A 426 18.47 -18.15 42.31
N TRP A 427 18.60 -19.47 42.20
CA TRP A 427 17.59 -20.32 41.59
C TRP A 427 16.62 -20.73 42.70
N GLY A 428 15.40 -20.19 42.65
CA GLY A 428 14.24 -20.67 43.39
C GLY A 428 13.17 -21.09 42.38
N TYR A 429 13.05 -22.39 42.17
CA TYR A 429 12.12 -23.07 41.27
C TYR A 429 10.65 -22.72 41.55
N GLN A 430 9.87 -22.45 40.51
CA GLN A 430 8.55 -23.09 40.34
C GLN A 430 8.29 -23.38 38.85
N LYS A 431 8.07 -24.66 38.56
CA LYS A 431 7.80 -25.23 37.25
C LYS A 431 6.38 -24.87 36.79
N LEU A 432 6.24 -24.33 35.58
CA LEU A 432 5.04 -24.51 34.77
C LEU A 432 5.48 -24.93 33.36
N LYS A 433 5.16 -26.18 33.01
CA LYS A 433 5.32 -26.73 31.66
C LYS A 433 4.20 -26.17 30.79
N LEU A 434 4.53 -25.44 29.73
CA LEU A 434 3.63 -25.22 28.59
C LEU A 434 4.38 -25.55 27.30
N ALA A 435 3.74 -26.36 26.46
CA ALA A 435 4.26 -26.89 25.20
C ALA A 435 4.36 -25.80 24.11
N PRO A 436 5.25 -25.94 23.12
CA PRO A 436 5.34 -25.01 22.01
C PRO A 436 4.24 -25.29 20.98
N LEU A 437 3.41 -24.29 20.67
CA LEU A 437 2.48 -24.33 19.52
C LEU A 437 3.24 -23.98 18.23
N PRO A 438 3.08 -24.75 17.13
CA PRO A 438 3.68 -24.42 15.85
C PRO A 438 2.80 -23.42 15.09
N GLY A 439 3.44 -22.37 14.57
CA GLY A 439 2.79 -21.33 13.80
C GLY A 439 2.53 -21.75 12.35
N HIS A 440 1.31 -21.47 11.87
CA HIS A 440 0.97 -21.00 10.52
C HIS A 440 -0.52 -20.66 10.51
N PHE A 441 -0.88 -19.38 10.57
CA PHE A 441 -2.28 -18.94 10.50
C PHE A 441 -2.52 -18.02 9.29
N GLY A 442 -3.47 -18.44 8.44
CA GLY A 442 -3.83 -17.78 7.19
C GLY A 442 -4.86 -16.64 7.35
N LYS A 443 -5.05 -15.92 6.24
CA LYS A 443 -5.74 -14.62 6.09
C LYS A 443 -7.22 -14.56 6.54
N SER A 444 -7.85 -15.68 6.90
CA SER A 444 -9.28 -15.76 7.26
C SER A 444 -9.55 -15.54 8.76
N PHE A 445 -8.53 -15.55 9.61
CA PHE A 445 -8.70 -15.51 11.08
C PHE A 445 -8.93 -14.09 11.63
N HIS A 446 -8.47 -13.05 10.92
CA HIS A 446 -8.46 -11.67 11.43
C HIS A 446 -9.84 -11.01 11.57
N THR A 447 -10.82 -11.35 10.72
CA THR A 447 -12.15 -10.73 10.76
C THR A 447 -13.04 -11.28 11.87
N LEU A 448 -12.80 -12.53 12.30
CA LEU A 448 -13.44 -13.14 13.47
C LEU A 448 -12.77 -12.67 14.78
N PHE A 449 -11.46 -12.40 14.74
CA PHE A 449 -10.68 -11.93 15.89
C PHE A 449 -11.15 -10.58 16.44
N VAL A 450 -11.55 -9.64 15.58
CA VAL A 450 -11.96 -8.29 16.00
C VAL A 450 -13.38 -8.22 16.56
N ARG A 451 -14.25 -9.17 16.23
CA ARG A 451 -15.67 -9.10 16.62
C ARG A 451 -15.95 -9.57 18.06
N ASN A 452 -15.01 -10.30 18.65
CA ASN A 452 -15.20 -11.02 19.91
C ASN A 452 -14.11 -10.66 20.94
N PHE A 453 -13.60 -9.42 20.92
CA PHE A 453 -12.55 -8.99 21.86
C PHE A 453 -12.96 -9.22 23.33
N ALA A 454 -14.25 -9.08 23.68
CA ALA A 454 -14.74 -9.43 25.02
C ALA A 454 -14.76 -10.95 25.27
N ASP A 455 -15.29 -11.73 24.32
CA ASP A 455 -15.47 -13.19 24.46
C ASP A 455 -14.15 -13.97 24.44
N TYR A 456 -13.10 -13.41 23.82
CA TYR A 456 -11.72 -13.94 23.88
C TYR A 456 -10.92 -13.39 25.07
N GLY A 457 -11.59 -12.69 25.99
CA GLY A 457 -10.96 -12.11 27.17
C GLY A 457 -9.97 -11.01 26.83
N LEU A 458 -9.99 -10.43 25.62
CA LEU A 458 -9.10 -9.35 25.15
C LEU A 458 -9.56 -7.94 25.57
N ALA A 459 -10.77 -7.76 26.09
CA ALA A 459 -11.20 -6.52 26.74
C ALA A 459 -10.34 -6.16 27.97
N ALA A 460 -9.94 -4.90 28.08
CA ALA A 460 -9.06 -4.38 29.14
C ALA A 460 -9.74 -3.14 29.75
N ASP A 461 -10.05 -3.22 31.04
CA ASP A 461 -10.57 -2.09 31.80
C ASP A 461 -9.39 -1.20 32.14
N ILE A 462 -9.12 -0.24 31.27
CA ILE A 462 -8.01 0.69 31.44
C ILE A 462 -8.50 1.81 32.37
N PRO A 463 -7.93 1.98 33.56
CA PRO A 463 -8.32 3.06 34.45
C PRO A 463 -8.00 4.41 33.80
N LEU A 464 -8.96 5.34 33.84
CA LEU A 464 -8.74 6.73 33.46
C LEU A 464 -7.94 7.43 34.55
N SER A 465 -6.73 7.88 34.22
CA SER A 465 -5.90 8.68 35.11
C SER A 465 -6.27 10.16 34.97
N PHE A 466 -6.26 10.92 36.07
CA PHE A 466 -6.62 12.34 36.05
C PHE A 466 -5.38 13.19 36.30
N TYR A 467 -4.98 13.99 35.30
CA TYR A 467 -3.80 14.85 35.36
C TYR A 467 -4.20 16.32 35.55
N ASP A 468 -3.44 17.02 36.37
CA ASP A 468 -3.51 18.47 36.44
C ASP A 468 -2.67 19.05 35.29
N VAL A 469 -3.35 19.68 34.33
CA VAL A 469 -2.74 20.29 33.14
C VAL A 469 -2.73 21.82 33.23
N GLY A 470 -2.93 22.39 34.42
CA GLY A 470 -3.00 23.83 34.62
C GLY A 470 -4.32 24.47 34.19
N LEU A 471 -5.36 23.66 33.96
CA LEU A 471 -6.74 24.11 33.74
C LEU A 471 -7.55 24.04 35.04
N LYS A 472 -8.75 24.64 35.07
CA LYS A 472 -9.62 24.72 36.26
C LYS A 472 -10.07 23.36 36.84
N GLY A 473 -9.65 22.23 36.26
CA GLY A 473 -9.90 20.89 36.76
C GLY A 473 -8.84 19.89 36.29
N LYS A 474 -8.78 18.73 36.95
CA LYS A 474 -7.97 17.61 36.46
C LYS A 474 -8.65 16.99 35.25
N HIS A 475 -7.90 16.77 34.19
CA HIS A 475 -8.41 16.19 32.96
C HIS A 475 -8.17 14.69 32.92
N PRO A 476 -9.17 13.88 32.52
CA PRO A 476 -8.98 12.46 32.31
C PRO A 476 -8.03 12.23 31.13
N ALA A 477 -7.08 11.32 31.30
CA ALA A 477 -6.19 10.83 30.25
C ALA A 477 -5.99 9.32 30.42
N LEU A 478 -5.93 8.62 29.30
CA LEU A 478 -5.49 7.23 29.26
C LEU A 478 -3.96 7.23 29.27
N ALA A 479 -3.37 7.07 30.46
CA ALA A 479 -1.93 7.01 30.57
C ALA A 479 -1.42 5.76 29.87
N LEU A 480 -0.40 5.88 29.02
CA LEU A 480 0.22 4.73 28.37
C LEU A 480 0.70 3.70 29.40
N SER A 481 1.14 4.15 30.58
CA SER A 481 1.48 3.27 31.70
C SER A 481 0.31 2.42 32.19
N ASP A 482 -0.92 2.95 32.16
CA ASP A 482 -2.11 2.25 32.64
C ASP A 482 -2.65 1.30 31.58
N ILE A 483 -2.52 1.67 30.30
CA ILE A 483 -2.75 0.78 29.17
C ILE A 483 -1.79 -0.42 29.24
N VAL A 484 -0.48 -0.14 29.39
CA VAL A 484 0.56 -1.18 29.47
C VAL A 484 0.40 -2.03 30.72
N LYS A 485 0.14 -1.44 31.89
CA LYS A 485 -0.15 -2.21 33.12
C LYS A 485 -1.38 -3.07 32.98
N CYS A 486 -2.45 -2.58 32.35
CA CYS A 486 -3.66 -3.37 32.16
C CYS A 486 -3.41 -4.53 31.18
N PHE A 487 -2.62 -4.31 30.12
CA PHE A 487 -2.21 -5.40 29.22
C PHE A 487 -1.21 -6.37 29.84
N ASP A 488 -0.31 -5.90 30.71
CA ASP A 488 0.65 -6.72 31.46
C ASP A 488 -0.06 -7.60 32.50
N GLN A 489 -0.94 -7.00 33.32
CA GLN A 489 -1.75 -7.71 34.31
C GLN A 489 -2.64 -8.79 33.68
N LYS A 490 -3.10 -8.57 32.44
CA LYS A 490 -3.91 -9.55 31.70
C LYS A 490 -3.07 -10.51 30.84
N ASN A 491 -1.72 -10.45 30.90
CA ASN A 491 -0.80 -11.30 30.11
C ASN A 491 -0.99 -11.17 28.57
N LYS A 492 -1.35 -9.97 28.08
CA LYS A 492 -1.73 -9.72 26.68
C LYS A 492 -0.69 -9.00 25.84
N LEU A 493 0.45 -8.62 26.42
CA LEU A 493 1.53 -7.92 25.71
C LEU A 493 2.09 -8.70 24.51
N GLU A 494 1.86 -10.01 24.41
CA GLU A 494 2.34 -10.82 23.27
C GLU A 494 1.45 -10.78 22.02
N VAL A 495 0.22 -10.25 22.10
CA VAL A 495 -0.80 -10.35 21.03
C VAL A 495 -0.66 -9.27 19.94
N GLU A 496 0.05 -8.16 20.20
CA GLU A 496 0.26 -7.07 19.23
C GLU A 496 1.53 -7.26 18.38
N ARG A 497 1.64 -8.39 17.68
CA ARG A 497 2.71 -8.62 16.69
C ARG A 497 2.13 -8.75 15.29
N GLY A 498 2.15 -7.66 14.51
CA GLY A 498 1.97 -7.74 13.07
C GLY A 498 1.65 -6.43 12.35
N SER A 499 2.56 -6.02 11.46
CA SER A 499 2.46 -4.97 10.42
C SER A 499 2.48 -3.50 10.86
N ALA A 500 3.68 -2.97 11.05
CA ALA A 500 3.98 -1.54 10.88
C ALA A 500 4.19 -1.24 9.40
N TYR A 501 3.10 -1.15 8.65
CA TYR A 501 2.97 -0.43 7.37
C TYR A 501 1.46 -0.22 7.21
N GLN A 502 1.03 1.00 6.92
CA GLN A 502 -0.37 1.42 6.72
C GLN A 502 -1.13 1.87 7.98
N SER A 503 -0.73 2.99 8.60
CA SER A 503 -1.56 3.73 9.57
C SER A 503 -3.00 3.91 9.07
N ALA A 504 -3.15 4.20 7.78
CA ALA A 504 -4.44 4.45 7.17
C ALA A 504 -5.25 3.18 6.83
N TYR A 505 -4.61 2.00 6.67
CA TYR A 505 -5.31 0.70 6.55
C TYR A 505 -5.72 0.15 7.93
N ILE A 506 -4.93 0.43 8.97
CA ILE A 506 -5.29 0.14 10.36
C ILE A 506 -6.52 0.97 10.74
N ALA A 507 -6.52 2.28 10.46
CA ALA A 507 -7.69 3.14 10.68
C ALA A 507 -8.94 2.62 9.94
N MET A 508 -8.79 2.20 8.67
CA MET A 508 -9.88 1.59 7.90
C MET A 508 -10.43 0.32 8.54
N LYS A 509 -9.55 -0.57 9.02
CA LYS A 509 -9.96 -1.84 9.64
C LYS A 509 -10.56 -1.64 11.02
N VAL A 510 -9.91 -0.85 11.87
CA VAL A 510 -10.33 -0.55 13.24
C VAL A 510 -11.64 0.25 13.21
N GLY A 511 -11.75 1.22 12.30
CA GLY A 511 -12.95 2.01 12.08
C GLY A 511 -14.02 1.32 11.22
N THR A 512 -13.77 0.08 10.76
CA THR A 512 -14.70 -0.67 9.88
C THR A 512 -15.26 0.20 8.73
N LEU A 513 -14.41 1.06 8.16
CA LEU A 513 -14.82 2.10 7.23
C LEU A 513 -15.26 1.47 5.90
N LEU A 514 -16.52 1.67 5.52
CA LEU A 514 -17.07 1.30 4.22
C LEU A 514 -16.51 2.16 3.10
N ARG A 515 -16.18 3.42 3.38
CA ARG A 515 -15.63 4.40 2.42
C ARG A 515 -14.24 4.81 2.90
N HIS A 516 -13.25 4.79 2.02
CA HIS A 516 -11.87 5.12 2.37
C HIS A 516 -11.01 5.35 1.12
N PHE A 517 -9.93 6.11 1.26
CA PHE A 517 -9.04 6.53 0.16
C PHE A 517 -8.29 5.37 -0.51
N GLY A 518 -8.22 4.21 0.15
CA GLY A 518 -7.67 2.99 -0.43
C GLY A 518 -8.58 2.31 -1.46
N ARG A 519 -9.81 2.81 -1.69
CA ARG A 519 -10.69 2.29 -2.75
C ARG A 519 -10.27 2.84 -4.11
N GLN A 520 -10.43 2.02 -5.13
CA GLN A 520 -10.30 2.48 -6.51
C GLN A 520 -11.53 3.32 -6.88
N VAL A 521 -11.26 4.46 -7.50
CA VAL A 521 -12.26 5.30 -8.15
C VAL A 521 -12.88 4.47 -9.27
N LYS A 522 -14.21 4.41 -9.35
CA LYS A 522 -14.85 3.65 -10.42
C LYS A 522 -14.94 4.50 -11.69
N SER A 523 -14.38 4.01 -12.78
CA SER A 523 -14.73 4.50 -14.12
C SER A 523 -16.06 3.86 -14.57
N GLY A 524 -17.16 4.60 -14.45
CA GLY A 524 -18.46 4.19 -15.02
C GLY A 524 -19.68 4.78 -14.31
N ASN A 525 -20.83 4.75 -14.99
CA ASN A 525 -22.10 5.41 -14.60
C ASN A 525 -22.73 4.92 -13.28
N GLY A 526 -22.11 3.97 -12.57
CA GLY A 526 -22.66 3.37 -11.35
C GLY A 526 -22.24 4.03 -10.04
N GLY A 527 -21.33 5.02 -10.09
CA GLY A 527 -20.71 5.62 -8.91
C GLY A 527 -19.83 4.64 -8.11
N GLY A 528 -18.79 5.18 -7.48
CA GLY A 528 -17.94 4.43 -6.56
C GLY A 528 -18.61 4.09 -5.24
N HIS A 529 -17.91 3.33 -4.40
CA HIS A 529 -18.34 3.10 -3.01
C HIS A 529 -18.01 4.30 -2.10
N GLY A 530 -17.37 5.32 -2.66
CA GLY A 530 -16.84 6.47 -1.96
C GLY A 530 -15.38 6.31 -1.58
N ILE A 531 -14.58 7.33 -1.90
CA ILE A 531 -13.13 7.38 -1.63
C ILE A 531 -12.79 8.15 -0.34
N CYS A 532 -13.76 8.81 0.29
CA CYS A 532 -13.56 9.55 1.52
C CYS A 532 -14.49 9.01 2.62
N HIS A 533 -13.96 8.85 3.84
CA HIS A 533 -14.80 8.49 4.99
C HIS A 533 -15.51 9.70 5.62
N LEU A 534 -15.03 10.92 5.35
CA LEU A 534 -15.60 12.16 5.88
C LEU A 534 -16.72 12.72 5.00
N CYS A 535 -16.70 12.47 3.68
CA CYS A 535 -17.68 13.04 2.75
C CYS A 535 -18.21 12.01 1.74
N GLN A 536 -18.97 12.50 0.76
CA GLN A 536 -19.57 11.71 -0.31
C GLN A 536 -18.73 11.60 -1.59
N ALA A 537 -17.45 11.98 -1.57
CA ALA A 537 -16.56 11.90 -2.74
C ALA A 537 -16.57 10.53 -3.43
N ASP A 538 -16.70 10.52 -4.76
CA ASP A 538 -16.80 9.34 -5.62
C ASP A 538 -18.05 8.47 -5.36
N ARG A 539 -19.12 9.04 -4.78
CA ARG A 539 -20.46 8.43 -4.77
C ARG A 539 -21.29 8.94 -5.96
N PRO A 540 -22.41 8.28 -6.31
CA PRO A 540 -23.33 8.83 -7.31
C PRO A 540 -23.67 10.28 -7.01
N SER A 541 -23.58 11.15 -8.02
CA SER A 541 -23.76 12.61 -7.97
C SER A 541 -22.59 13.43 -7.40
N PHE A 542 -21.48 12.76 -7.04
CA PHE A 542 -20.28 13.34 -6.46
C PHE A 542 -19.00 12.83 -7.15
N GLU A 543 -19.06 12.69 -8.47
CA GLU A 543 -17.96 12.22 -9.32
C GLU A 543 -16.83 13.25 -9.44
N ASN A 544 -17.12 14.53 -9.22
CA ASN A 544 -16.16 15.63 -9.25
C ASN A 544 -15.37 15.74 -7.94
N TRP A 545 -14.92 14.62 -7.39
CA TRP A 545 -14.20 14.57 -6.11
C TRP A 545 -12.83 15.26 -6.14
N HIS A 546 -12.28 15.48 -7.33
CA HIS A 546 -11.03 16.20 -7.55
C HIS A 546 -11.17 17.72 -7.44
N ASP A 547 -12.39 18.26 -7.55
CA ASP A 547 -12.68 19.66 -7.28
C ASP A 547 -12.75 19.88 -5.76
N VAL A 548 -11.71 20.49 -5.21
CA VAL A 548 -11.58 20.78 -3.77
C VAL A 548 -12.06 22.19 -3.41
N SER A 549 -12.83 22.85 -4.30
CA SER A 549 -13.44 24.14 -4.00
C SER A 549 -14.35 24.04 -2.78
N TRP A 550 -14.43 25.14 -2.00
CA TRP A 550 -15.29 25.20 -0.81
C TRP A 550 -16.74 24.77 -1.12
N ALA A 551 -17.30 25.25 -2.24
CA ALA A 551 -18.67 24.96 -2.63
C ALA A 551 -18.88 23.45 -2.89
N ASN A 552 -17.97 22.80 -3.63
CA ASN A 552 -18.08 21.38 -3.92
C ASN A 552 -17.81 20.52 -2.67
N MET A 553 -16.84 20.90 -1.84
CA MET A 553 -16.58 20.23 -0.55
C MET A 553 -17.80 20.32 0.38
N CYS A 554 -18.43 21.50 0.52
CA CYS A 554 -19.69 21.64 1.25
C CYS A 554 -20.78 20.73 0.72
N LYS A 555 -20.93 20.64 -0.61
CA LYS A 555 -21.90 19.77 -1.27
C LYS A 555 -21.65 18.30 -0.92
N MET A 556 -20.38 17.85 -0.95
CA MET A 556 -19.99 16.48 -0.60
C MET A 556 -20.13 16.15 0.89
N HIS A 557 -19.97 17.13 1.77
CA HIS A 557 -20.18 16.97 3.21
C HIS A 557 -21.66 16.99 3.61
N ASN A 558 -22.50 17.70 2.85
CA ASN A 558 -23.92 17.82 3.13
C ASN A 558 -24.62 16.44 3.09
N GLY A 559 -25.37 16.11 4.13
CA GLY A 559 -26.09 14.83 4.24
C GLY A 559 -25.18 13.59 4.24
N CYS A 560 -23.88 13.74 4.54
CA CYS A 560 -22.95 12.61 4.59
C CYS A 560 -23.30 11.66 5.74
N LEU A 561 -23.70 10.44 5.41
CA LEU A 561 -23.93 9.38 6.39
C LEU A 561 -22.61 8.88 6.98
N LEU A 562 -22.63 8.38 8.21
CA LEU A 562 -21.47 7.73 8.84
C LEU A 562 -20.83 6.68 7.91
N PRO A 563 -19.50 6.54 7.89
CA PRO A 563 -18.81 5.68 6.95
C PRO A 563 -18.86 4.19 7.36
N TRP A 564 -19.79 3.76 8.21
CA TRP A 564 -19.95 2.37 8.65
C TRP A 564 -21.43 2.01 8.79
N VAL A 565 -21.76 0.71 8.63
CA VAL A 565 -23.11 0.21 8.93
C VAL A 565 -23.30 0.03 10.43
N ARG A 566 -22.25 -0.42 11.11
CA ARG A 566 -22.24 -0.66 12.55
C ARG A 566 -21.11 0.16 13.15
N GLU A 567 -21.40 0.85 14.25
CA GLU A 567 -20.42 1.65 14.95
C GLU A 567 -19.18 0.82 15.35
N PRO A 568 -17.96 1.30 15.07
CA PRO A 568 -16.73 0.64 15.47
C PRO A 568 -16.66 0.49 16.98
N GLY A 569 -16.18 -0.65 17.47
CA GLY A 569 -16.07 -0.89 18.91
C GLY A 569 -15.23 0.15 19.64
N LEU A 570 -14.23 0.73 18.97
CA LEU A 570 -13.43 1.84 19.49
C LEU A 570 -14.28 3.09 19.75
N LEU A 571 -15.17 3.45 18.83
CA LEU A 571 -16.02 4.65 18.96
C LEU A 571 -17.19 4.43 19.90
N ALA A 572 -17.73 3.21 19.97
CA ALA A 572 -18.81 2.88 20.91
C ALA A 572 -18.42 3.12 22.39
N ALA A 573 -17.11 3.10 22.69
CA ALA A 573 -16.60 3.38 24.03
C ALA A 573 -16.31 4.87 24.29
N VAL A 574 -16.27 5.73 23.26
CA VAL A 574 -15.94 7.15 23.42
C VAL A 574 -17.23 7.98 23.26
N PRO A 575 -17.63 8.78 24.26
CA PRO A 575 -18.87 9.55 24.22
C PRO A 575 -18.74 10.79 23.32
N ILE A 576 -18.72 10.56 22.00
CA ILE A 576 -18.63 11.60 20.96
C ILE A 576 -19.99 11.67 20.23
N PRO A 577 -20.55 12.88 19.98
CA PRO A 577 -21.74 13.02 19.15
C PRO A 577 -21.54 12.43 17.74
N ASP A 578 -22.60 11.85 17.16
CA ASP A 578 -22.52 11.14 15.87
C ASP A 578 -21.90 12.00 14.76
N GLU A 579 -22.20 13.30 14.74
CA GLU A 579 -21.66 14.27 13.77
C GLU A 579 -20.12 14.37 13.78
N TYR A 580 -19.46 14.08 14.91
CA TYR A 580 -17.99 14.10 15.04
C TYR A 580 -17.37 12.72 15.04
N LYS A 581 -18.15 11.63 15.02
CA LYS A 581 -17.61 10.28 15.08
C LYS A 581 -16.73 9.94 13.89
N ALA A 582 -17.13 10.32 12.67
CA ALA A 582 -16.32 10.10 11.48
C ALA A 582 -15.00 10.91 11.53
N GLU A 583 -15.08 12.12 12.08
CA GLU A 583 -13.97 13.04 12.29
C GLU A 583 -12.92 12.54 13.31
N PHE A 584 -13.24 11.54 14.13
CA PHE A 584 -12.27 10.87 14.99
C PHE A 584 -11.09 10.29 14.19
N PHE A 585 -11.36 9.76 12.99
CA PHE A 585 -10.34 9.29 12.07
C PHE A 585 -9.83 10.46 11.23
N ARG A 586 -8.76 11.13 11.70
CA ARG A 586 -8.17 12.27 10.98
C ARG A 586 -7.25 11.82 9.85
N PHE A 587 -7.14 12.65 8.82
CA PHE A 587 -6.13 12.46 7.77
C PHE A 587 -4.79 12.99 8.26
N ASP A 588 -3.75 12.20 8.02
CA ASP A 588 -2.40 12.63 8.33
C ASP A 588 -1.77 13.34 7.11
N ILE A 589 -1.17 14.50 7.37
CA ILE A 589 -0.54 15.35 6.34
C ILE A 589 0.58 14.61 5.60
N PHE A 590 1.27 13.67 6.27
CA PHE A 590 2.41 12.95 5.74
C PHE A 590 2.03 11.96 4.63
N HIS A 591 0.96 11.20 4.79
CA HIS A 591 0.47 10.29 3.75
C HIS A 591 -0.37 11.01 2.69
N ALA A 592 -1.06 12.09 3.04
CA ALA A 592 -1.82 12.89 2.09
C ALA A 592 -0.91 13.67 1.13
N LEU A 593 0.13 14.33 1.65
CA LEU A 593 1.07 15.15 0.87
C LEU A 593 2.39 14.44 0.63
N HIS A 594 3.27 14.29 1.62
CA HIS A 594 4.65 13.81 1.41
C HIS A 594 4.74 12.46 0.67
N LYS A 595 4.08 11.41 1.17
CA LYS A 595 3.98 10.11 0.48
C LYS A 595 2.81 10.05 -0.51
N GLY A 596 2.18 11.19 -0.77
CA GLY A 596 0.93 11.30 -1.50
C GLY A 596 1.03 12.26 -2.66
N LEU A 597 0.27 13.35 -2.59
CA LEU A 597 0.19 14.34 -3.64
C LEU A 597 1.56 14.88 -4.05
N MET A 598 2.47 15.13 -3.10
CA MET A 598 3.82 15.65 -3.39
C MET A 598 4.72 14.59 -4.03
N ALA A 599 4.65 13.34 -3.56
CA ALA A 599 5.33 12.26 -4.26
C ALA A 599 4.83 12.16 -5.71
N ASP A 600 3.52 12.34 -5.95
CA ASP A 600 2.93 12.36 -7.29
C ASP A 600 3.31 13.63 -8.09
N MET A 601 3.60 14.75 -7.43
CA MET A 601 4.15 15.96 -8.06
C MET A 601 5.62 15.80 -8.43
N GLU A 602 6.43 15.10 -7.64
CA GLU A 602 7.84 14.82 -7.94
C GLU A 602 8.00 13.75 -9.01
N GLN A 603 7.00 12.88 -9.13
CA GLN A 603 6.88 11.92 -10.21
C GLN A 603 6.79 12.58 -11.60
N LEU A 604 6.59 13.91 -11.68
CA LEU A 604 6.79 14.72 -12.89
C LEU A 604 8.25 14.77 -13.37
N PHE A 605 9.20 14.34 -12.55
CA PHE A 605 10.63 14.34 -12.85
C PHE A 605 10.97 13.69 -14.21
N VAL A 606 10.09 12.83 -14.73
CA VAL A 606 10.35 11.92 -15.85
C VAL A 606 9.08 11.76 -16.66
N MET A 607 9.05 12.06 -17.97
CA MET A 607 8.35 11.26 -18.99
C MET A 607 8.33 11.88 -20.44
N LEU A 608 9.21 11.39 -21.32
CA LEU A 608 9.20 11.52 -22.82
C LEU A 608 8.09 10.65 -23.49
N PRO A 609 7.66 10.87 -24.79
CA PRO A 609 8.48 11.34 -25.93
C PRO A 609 7.95 12.44 -26.89
N VAL A 610 8.91 13.24 -27.38
CA VAL A 610 9.26 13.70 -28.76
C VAL A 610 8.29 14.58 -29.57
N GLU A 611 6.98 14.61 -29.33
CA GLU A 611 6.09 15.51 -30.11
C GLU A 611 5.35 16.57 -29.28
N TYR A 612 5.27 16.41 -27.96
CA TYR A 612 4.63 17.38 -27.07
C TYR A 612 5.54 17.63 -25.87
N GLN A 613 6.18 18.82 -25.83
CA GLN A 613 7.08 19.28 -24.76
C GLN A 613 6.35 19.40 -23.42
N VAL A 614 6.39 18.36 -22.57
CA VAL A 614 5.65 18.38 -21.28
C VAL A 614 6.53 18.09 -20.06
N CYS A 615 7.87 17.97 -20.19
CA CYS A 615 8.75 17.49 -19.09
C CYS A 615 10.10 18.19 -19.00
N CYS A 616 10.75 18.21 -17.81
CA CYS A 616 12.12 18.75 -17.59
C CYS A 616 13.15 18.16 -18.55
N PHE A 617 13.06 16.85 -18.84
CA PHE A 617 13.94 16.19 -19.79
C PHE A 617 13.67 16.56 -21.25
N ASP A 618 12.44 16.97 -21.56
CA ASP A 618 11.98 17.26 -22.92
C ASP A 618 12.24 18.73 -23.27
N GLY A 619 12.09 19.63 -22.28
CA GLY A 619 12.47 21.04 -22.38
C GLY A 619 13.97 21.27 -22.25
N GLU A 620 14.80 20.23 -22.39
CA GLU A 620 16.25 20.29 -22.27
C GLU A 620 16.76 20.92 -20.96
N VAL A 621 15.95 20.91 -19.88
CA VAL A 621 16.35 21.45 -18.55
C VAL A 621 17.59 20.73 -18.03
N PHE A 622 17.80 19.47 -18.38
CA PHE A 622 19.00 18.70 -18.03
C PHE A 622 19.91 18.41 -19.24
N GLY A 623 19.72 19.14 -20.33
CA GLY A 623 20.36 18.91 -21.63
C GLY A 623 19.77 17.73 -22.40
N ALA A 624 20.40 17.40 -23.53
CA ALA A 624 19.99 16.29 -24.38
C ALA A 624 20.70 14.97 -24.00
N GLY A 625 19.95 13.87 -23.96
CA GLY A 625 20.52 12.55 -23.65
C GLY A 625 19.48 11.43 -23.65
N SER A 626 19.97 10.19 -23.53
CA SER A 626 19.08 9.07 -23.22
C SER A 626 18.46 9.27 -21.83
N PHE A 627 17.26 8.74 -21.65
CA PHE A 627 16.54 8.84 -20.39
C PHE A 627 17.38 8.40 -19.16
N GLU A 628 18.12 7.30 -19.30
CA GLU A 628 18.99 6.77 -18.25
C GLU A 628 20.12 7.75 -17.93
N ARG A 629 20.74 8.35 -18.96
CA ARG A 629 21.78 9.38 -18.78
C ARG A 629 21.21 10.62 -18.10
N LEU A 630 20.00 11.04 -18.48
CA LEU A 630 19.35 12.21 -17.89
C LEU A 630 18.97 11.96 -16.42
N CYS A 631 18.55 10.74 -16.06
CA CYS A 631 18.38 10.34 -14.65
C CYS A 631 19.69 10.46 -13.87
N ASP A 632 20.81 10.01 -14.43
CA ASP A 632 22.12 10.09 -13.78
C ASP A 632 22.58 11.55 -13.61
N VAL A 633 22.40 12.39 -14.63
CA VAL A 633 22.74 13.83 -14.58
C VAL A 633 21.93 14.53 -13.50
N CYS A 634 20.60 14.41 -13.52
CA CYS A 634 19.79 15.04 -12.50
C CYS A 634 20.10 14.48 -11.11
N PHE A 635 20.31 13.17 -10.97
CA PHE A 635 20.63 12.61 -9.67
C PHE A 635 21.97 13.14 -9.12
N ALA A 636 22.94 13.41 -9.99
CA ALA A 636 24.19 14.07 -9.61
C ALA A 636 23.94 15.53 -9.16
N GLU A 637 23.14 16.28 -9.90
CA GLU A 637 22.75 17.65 -9.54
C GLU A 637 21.95 17.70 -8.23
N LEU A 638 20.99 16.80 -8.04
CA LEU A 638 20.20 16.66 -6.81
C LEU A 638 21.10 16.35 -5.61
N LYS A 639 22.07 15.45 -5.76
CA LYS A 639 23.04 15.17 -4.69
C LYS A 639 23.84 16.41 -4.32
N GLU A 640 24.30 17.15 -5.32
CA GLU A 640 25.07 18.37 -5.12
C GLU A 640 24.23 19.45 -4.44
N PHE A 641 22.98 19.61 -4.87
CA PHE A 641 22.00 20.49 -4.22
C PHE A 641 21.76 20.10 -2.75
N CYS A 642 21.52 18.81 -2.48
CA CYS A 642 21.32 18.35 -1.10
C CYS A 642 22.57 18.61 -0.24
N ARG A 643 23.77 18.41 -0.82
CA ARG A 643 25.04 18.68 -0.14
C ARG A 643 25.21 20.16 0.18
N SER A 644 24.87 21.07 -0.73
CA SER A 644 24.97 22.52 -0.51
C SER A 644 23.93 23.05 0.49
N HIS A 645 22.76 22.41 0.58
CA HIS A 645 21.67 22.80 1.48
C HIS A 645 21.63 21.99 2.79
N SER A 646 22.64 21.16 3.07
CA SER A 646 22.69 20.29 4.25
C SER A 646 21.47 19.36 4.40
N MET A 647 20.91 18.92 3.26
CA MET A 647 19.81 17.97 3.21
C MET A 647 20.33 16.54 3.07
N THR A 648 19.62 15.58 3.66
CA THR A 648 20.00 14.16 3.59
C THR A 648 19.12 13.42 2.58
N LEU A 649 19.72 13.01 1.46
CA LEU A 649 19.10 12.14 0.47
C LEU A 649 19.33 10.67 0.84
N HIS A 650 18.26 9.88 0.91
CA HIS A 650 18.33 8.47 1.27
C HIS A 650 18.34 7.53 0.06
N MET A 651 17.78 7.95 -1.06
CA MET A 651 17.86 7.18 -2.29
C MET A 651 19.30 7.11 -2.83
N SER A 652 19.68 5.96 -3.40
CA SER A 652 21.03 5.72 -3.89
C SER A 652 21.22 6.03 -5.38
N GLY A 653 20.13 6.20 -6.12
CA GLY A 653 20.10 6.38 -7.56
C GLY A 653 18.68 6.68 -8.03
N LEU A 654 18.56 7.39 -9.16
CA LEU A 654 17.29 7.69 -9.80
C LEU A 654 17.15 6.80 -11.03
N THR A 655 16.07 6.01 -11.11
CA THR A 655 15.90 4.99 -12.14
C THR A 655 14.44 4.87 -12.54
N ARG A 656 14.14 4.35 -13.74
CA ARG A 656 12.76 4.03 -14.18
C ARG A 656 11.96 3.27 -13.12
N THR A 657 12.62 2.33 -12.44
CA THR A 657 12.01 1.52 -11.38
C THR A 657 11.62 2.37 -10.17
N LEU A 658 12.53 3.25 -9.74
CA LEU A 658 12.25 4.15 -8.63
C LEU A 658 11.16 5.16 -8.98
N LEU A 659 11.02 5.50 -10.25
CA LEU A 659 10.01 6.43 -10.74
C LEU A 659 8.65 5.76 -10.99
N GLY A 660 8.63 4.43 -11.09
CA GLY A 660 7.43 3.68 -11.46
C GLY A 660 7.03 3.86 -12.93
N PHE A 661 7.97 4.32 -13.76
CA PHE A 661 7.73 4.61 -15.17
C PHE A 661 8.40 3.58 -16.08
N MET A 662 7.71 2.45 -16.27
CA MET A 662 8.23 1.37 -17.13
C MET A 662 7.96 1.65 -18.61
N ARG A 663 6.74 2.04 -18.94
CA ARG A 663 6.29 2.35 -20.32
C ARG A 663 5.73 3.75 -20.41
N SER A 664 5.82 4.39 -21.59
CA SER A 664 5.27 5.72 -21.89
C SER A 664 3.76 5.85 -21.65
N SER A 665 3.05 4.73 -21.70
CA SER A 665 1.61 4.58 -21.43
C SER A 665 1.25 4.39 -19.97
N ASP A 666 2.23 4.11 -19.11
CA ASP A 666 1.98 3.99 -17.67
C ASP A 666 1.86 5.40 -17.07
N TYR A 667 1.28 5.52 -15.88
CA TYR A 667 1.42 6.71 -15.06
C TYR A 667 2.69 6.57 -14.21
N PRO A 668 3.42 7.64 -13.89
CA PRO A 668 4.51 7.52 -12.96
C PRO A 668 3.91 7.25 -11.57
N THR A 669 4.63 6.51 -10.70
CA THR A 669 4.10 6.10 -9.39
C THR A 669 5.03 6.32 -8.21
N GLY A 670 6.29 6.73 -8.44
CA GLY A 670 7.22 7.15 -7.38
C GLY A 670 7.43 6.08 -6.30
N ASN A 671 8.22 5.06 -6.63
CA ASN A 671 8.48 3.91 -5.76
C ASN A 671 9.60 4.15 -4.72
N TRP A 672 9.94 5.39 -4.38
CA TRP A 672 10.87 5.66 -3.27
C TRP A 672 10.18 5.50 -1.92
N PHE A 673 10.88 4.88 -0.97
CA PHE A 673 10.26 4.40 0.27
C PHE A 673 10.20 5.46 1.37
N LYS A 674 10.81 6.63 1.18
CA LYS A 674 10.97 7.63 2.24
C LYS A 674 10.45 9.00 1.82
N GLY A 675 9.49 9.53 2.58
CA GLY A 675 8.94 10.87 2.35
C GLY A 675 9.95 12.02 2.58
N ALA A 676 11.11 11.77 3.17
CA ALA A 676 12.18 12.76 3.27
C ALA A 676 12.88 13.01 1.92
N ASP A 677 12.96 11.98 1.07
CA ASP A 677 13.51 12.14 -0.29
C ASP A 677 12.62 13.07 -1.11
N THR A 678 11.31 13.01 -0.87
CA THR A 678 10.32 13.87 -1.51
C THR A 678 10.61 15.35 -1.28
N VAL A 679 10.75 15.75 -0.02
CA VAL A 679 11.09 17.13 0.34
C VAL A 679 12.39 17.61 -0.34
N CYS A 680 13.39 16.73 -0.46
CA CYS A 680 14.65 17.06 -1.14
C CYS A 680 14.43 17.31 -2.65
N ILE A 681 13.63 16.46 -3.30
CA ILE A 681 13.34 16.58 -4.73
C ILE A 681 12.55 17.87 -5.00
N LEU A 682 11.48 18.17 -4.26
CA LEU A 682 10.70 19.40 -4.50
C LEU A 682 11.51 20.67 -4.28
N ALA A 683 12.35 20.71 -3.25
CA ALA A 683 13.23 21.86 -3.01
C ALA A 683 14.24 22.05 -4.15
N PHE A 684 14.83 20.95 -4.63
CA PHE A 684 15.72 20.98 -5.79
C PHE A 684 15.01 21.45 -7.07
N LEU A 685 13.80 20.92 -7.33
CA LEU A 685 13.03 21.27 -8.52
C LEU A 685 12.57 22.73 -8.52
N GLU A 686 12.17 23.27 -7.37
CA GLU A 686 11.84 24.70 -7.23
C GLU A 686 13.03 25.56 -7.68
N SER A 687 14.24 25.24 -7.23
CA SER A 687 15.47 25.95 -7.61
C SER A 687 15.81 25.76 -9.09
N ARG A 688 15.83 24.50 -9.56
CA ARG A 688 16.30 24.16 -10.91
C ARG A 688 15.37 24.70 -12.00
N ILE A 689 14.05 24.61 -11.80
CA ILE A 689 13.08 25.14 -12.77
C ILE A 689 13.18 26.66 -12.81
N ALA A 690 13.30 27.33 -11.65
CA ALA A 690 13.47 28.79 -11.60
C ALA A 690 14.67 29.26 -12.43
N GLU A 691 15.79 28.54 -12.37
CA GLU A 691 17.00 28.84 -13.15
C GLU A 691 16.78 28.64 -14.66
N SER A 692 16.04 27.60 -15.06
CA SER A 692 15.85 27.26 -16.48
C SER A 692 14.69 27.99 -17.16
N LEU A 693 13.76 28.60 -16.44
CA LEU A 693 12.59 29.29 -17.02
C LEU A 693 12.95 30.41 -18.02
N ALA A 694 14.14 30.99 -17.91
CA ALA A 694 14.60 32.02 -18.83
C ALA A 694 14.97 31.48 -20.22
N ASP A 695 15.48 30.25 -20.28
CA ASP A 695 16.06 29.63 -21.47
C ASP A 695 15.06 28.73 -22.23
N LEU A 696 13.88 28.49 -21.65
CA LEU A 696 12.82 27.70 -22.26
C LEU A 696 12.06 28.49 -23.34
N ASP A 697 11.61 27.78 -24.38
CA ASP A 697 10.72 28.30 -25.41
C ASP A 697 9.33 28.63 -24.84
N ASP A 698 8.59 29.54 -25.49
CA ASP A 698 7.33 30.08 -24.95
C ASP A 698 6.28 29.00 -24.60
N SER A 699 6.22 27.94 -25.41
CA SER A 699 5.31 26.80 -25.19
C SER A 699 5.67 26.04 -23.91
N ALA A 700 6.92 25.59 -23.78
CA ALA A 700 7.38 24.91 -22.57
C ALA A 700 7.33 25.84 -21.37
N LYS A 701 7.77 27.10 -21.51
CA LYS A 701 7.80 28.10 -20.45
C LYS A 701 6.44 28.29 -19.79
N SER A 702 5.34 28.25 -20.53
CA SER A 702 3.99 28.31 -19.96
C SER A 702 3.73 27.13 -19.01
N LEU A 703 4.01 25.91 -19.44
CA LEU A 703 3.81 24.71 -18.62
C LEU A 703 4.77 24.69 -17.41
N PHE A 704 6.04 24.96 -17.61
CA PHE A 704 7.03 24.97 -16.54
C PHE A 704 6.78 26.07 -15.52
N SER A 705 6.21 27.19 -15.93
CA SER A 705 5.75 28.22 -15.00
C SER A 705 4.62 27.69 -14.12
N GLU A 706 3.65 26.97 -14.68
CA GLU A 706 2.57 26.34 -13.90
C GLU A 706 3.11 25.28 -12.93
N ILE A 707 4.06 24.46 -13.36
CA ILE A 707 4.73 23.46 -12.52
C ILE A 707 5.52 24.13 -11.40
N TYR A 708 6.29 25.18 -11.72
CA TYR A 708 7.04 25.96 -10.73
C TYR A 708 6.11 26.54 -9.67
N GLU A 709 5.02 27.18 -10.09
CA GLU A 709 4.05 27.79 -9.19
C GLU A 709 3.34 26.75 -8.30
N MET A 710 3.09 25.55 -8.82
CA MET A 710 2.59 24.41 -8.05
C MET A 710 3.58 23.97 -6.96
N ILE A 711 4.85 23.77 -7.33
CA ILE A 711 5.92 23.29 -6.44
C ILE A 711 6.24 24.35 -5.38
N ALA A 712 6.39 25.62 -5.78
CA ALA A 712 6.62 26.73 -4.88
C ALA A 712 5.46 26.88 -3.88
N ALA A 713 4.22 26.72 -4.32
CA ALA A 713 3.06 26.71 -3.44
C ALA A 713 3.07 25.53 -2.46
N ALA A 714 3.42 24.31 -2.92
CA ALA A 714 3.56 23.13 -2.08
C ALA A 714 4.65 23.31 -1.00
N ASN A 715 5.83 23.79 -1.39
CA ASN A 715 6.94 24.05 -0.47
C ASN A 715 6.62 25.18 0.51
N SER A 716 5.94 26.23 0.05
CA SER A 716 5.47 27.33 0.91
C SER A 716 4.45 26.85 1.94
N PHE A 717 3.52 25.99 1.53
CA PHE A 717 2.53 25.37 2.40
C PHE A 717 3.21 24.53 3.50
N MET A 718 4.13 23.63 3.13
CA MET A 718 4.83 22.78 4.10
C MET A 718 5.72 23.59 5.04
N ARG A 719 6.46 24.59 4.53
CA ARG A 719 7.28 25.48 5.37
C ARG A 719 6.42 26.16 6.43
N CYS A 720 5.27 26.70 6.06
CA CYS A 720 4.35 27.31 7.03
C CYS A 720 3.90 26.29 8.09
N ILE A 721 3.41 25.10 7.69
CA ILE A 721 2.96 24.06 8.63
C ILE A 721 4.03 23.68 9.66
N TYR A 722 5.29 23.52 9.23
CA TYR A 722 6.39 23.11 10.13
C TYR A 722 6.91 24.24 11.03
N HIS A 723 6.73 25.51 10.63
CA HIS A 723 7.16 26.66 11.43
C HIS A 723 6.05 27.25 12.31
N SER A 724 4.79 26.94 12.03
CA SER A 724 3.65 27.39 12.82
C SER A 724 3.49 26.61 14.13
N ALA A 725 2.88 27.26 15.12
CA ALA A 725 2.53 26.65 16.40
C ALA A 725 1.41 25.60 16.26
N LEU A 726 1.02 24.96 17.37
CA LEU A 726 -0.11 24.02 17.40
C LEU A 726 -1.43 24.68 16.97
N TRP A 727 -1.65 25.91 17.40
CA TRP A 727 -2.78 26.73 16.98
C TRP A 727 -2.28 27.74 15.96
N LEU A 728 -2.91 27.76 14.79
CA LEU A 728 -2.55 28.66 13.70
C LEU A 728 -3.07 30.06 14.01
N THR A 729 -2.24 31.06 13.76
CA THR A 729 -2.71 32.45 13.63
C THR A 729 -3.61 32.59 12.40
N SER A 730 -4.43 33.64 12.36
CA SER A 730 -5.27 33.93 11.19
C SER A 730 -4.44 34.08 9.92
N ASP A 731 -3.27 34.72 10.01
CA ASP A 731 -2.37 34.94 8.87
C ASP A 731 -1.75 33.63 8.38
N GLU A 732 -1.28 32.77 9.29
CA GLU A 732 -0.75 31.45 8.93
C GLU A 732 -1.83 30.58 8.28
N ARG A 733 -3.03 30.53 8.86
CA ARG A 733 -4.16 29.78 8.30
C ARG A 733 -4.51 30.28 6.90
N ASP A 734 -4.58 31.60 6.72
CA ASP A 734 -4.92 32.21 5.44
C ASP A 734 -3.82 31.94 4.40
N HIS A 735 -2.55 31.99 4.81
CA HIS A 735 -1.41 31.60 3.97
C HIS A 735 -1.47 30.12 3.55
N LEU A 736 -1.82 29.22 4.47
CA LEU A 736 -2.03 27.80 4.16
C LEU A 736 -3.17 27.58 3.17
N LEU A 737 -4.29 28.29 3.31
CA LEU A 737 -5.40 28.20 2.38
C LEU A 737 -5.01 28.70 0.98
N ILE A 738 -4.33 29.85 0.90
CA ILE A 738 -3.87 30.43 -0.38
C ILE A 738 -2.88 29.48 -1.06
N SER A 739 -1.83 29.06 -0.35
CA SER A 739 -0.80 28.17 -0.91
C SER A 739 -1.35 26.80 -1.27
N GLY A 740 -2.21 26.22 -0.42
CA GLY A 740 -2.85 24.93 -0.67
C GLY A 740 -3.77 24.94 -1.88
N HIS A 741 -4.65 25.94 -2.00
CA HIS A 741 -5.52 26.08 -3.19
C HIS A 741 -4.71 26.36 -4.46
N LYS A 742 -3.65 27.19 -4.37
CA LYS A 742 -2.73 27.43 -5.50
C LYS A 742 -2.10 26.14 -5.98
N CYS A 743 -1.61 25.30 -5.06
CA CYS A 743 -1.04 24.00 -5.34
C CYS A 743 -2.03 23.07 -6.08
N VAL A 744 -3.26 22.92 -5.58
CA VAL A 744 -4.27 22.05 -6.23
C VAL A 744 -4.73 22.60 -7.58
N ASN A 745 -4.90 23.92 -7.70
CA ASN A 745 -5.34 24.54 -8.95
C ASN A 745 -4.29 24.38 -10.07
N TYR A 746 -3.00 24.56 -9.77
CA TYR A 746 -1.95 24.32 -10.77
C TYR A 746 -1.78 22.84 -11.09
N PHE A 747 -1.94 21.94 -10.12
CA PHE A 747 -2.01 20.50 -10.39
C PHE A 747 -3.13 20.19 -11.38
N HIS A 748 -4.33 20.76 -11.17
CA HIS A 748 -5.47 20.57 -12.06
C HIS A 748 -5.20 21.08 -13.47
N LYS A 749 -4.62 22.27 -13.61
CA LYS A 749 -4.23 22.83 -14.92
C LYS A 749 -3.27 21.93 -15.67
N CYS A 750 -2.22 21.47 -15.01
CA CYS A 750 -1.24 20.60 -15.66
C CYS A 750 -1.84 19.23 -16.01
N ALA A 751 -2.72 18.70 -15.15
CA ALA A 751 -3.44 17.47 -15.42
C ALA A 751 -4.39 17.58 -16.63
N GLN A 752 -5.09 18.71 -16.75
CA GLN A 752 -5.94 18.99 -17.90
C GLN A 752 -5.11 19.06 -19.19
N ARG A 753 -3.98 19.79 -19.20
CA ARG A 753 -3.09 19.87 -20.36
C ARG A 753 -2.61 18.49 -20.81
N ALA A 754 -2.23 17.63 -19.88
CA ALA A 754 -1.80 16.27 -20.21
C ALA A 754 -2.95 15.38 -20.72
N PHE A 755 -4.15 15.55 -20.17
CA PHE A 755 -5.34 14.87 -20.65
C PHE A 755 -5.68 15.29 -22.09
N ASP A 756 -5.64 16.59 -22.37
CA ASP A 756 -5.89 17.17 -23.71
C ASP A 756 -4.83 16.71 -24.72
N ALA A 757 -3.58 16.55 -24.28
CA ALA A 757 -2.49 15.99 -25.09
C ALA A 757 -2.50 14.45 -25.17
N HIS A 758 -3.49 13.77 -24.58
CA HIS A 758 -3.60 12.32 -24.53
C HIS A 758 -2.35 11.60 -23.97
N VAL A 759 -1.66 12.22 -23.01
CA VAL A 759 -0.48 11.66 -22.34
C VAL A 759 -0.77 11.29 -20.88
N THR A 760 -0.34 10.11 -20.46
CA THR A 760 -0.56 9.57 -19.11
C THR A 760 0.44 10.14 -18.10
N ARG A 761 0.36 11.45 -17.84
CA ARG A 761 1.35 12.17 -17.00
C ARG A 761 0.83 12.48 -15.61
N TRP A 762 -0.40 12.97 -15.52
CA TRP A 762 -0.98 13.43 -14.26
C TRP A 762 -2.11 12.51 -13.84
N LYS A 763 -1.90 11.81 -12.73
CA LYS A 763 -2.88 10.88 -12.20
C LYS A 763 -3.66 11.52 -11.06
N TYR A 764 -4.98 11.60 -11.23
CA TYR A 764 -5.88 11.89 -10.12
C TYR A 764 -5.92 10.70 -9.16
N MET A 765 -5.26 10.86 -8.02
CA MET A 765 -5.35 9.92 -6.91
C MET A 765 -6.31 10.45 -5.85
N PRO A 766 -7.01 9.58 -5.10
CA PRO A 766 -7.82 9.99 -3.94
C PRO A 766 -7.08 10.88 -2.93
N LYS A 767 -5.75 10.83 -2.89
CA LYS A 767 -4.92 11.67 -2.02
C LYS A 767 -5.03 13.17 -2.29
N ILE A 768 -5.33 13.61 -3.52
CA ILE A 768 -5.61 15.03 -3.80
C ILE A 768 -6.86 15.50 -3.05
N HIS A 769 -7.86 14.61 -2.94
CA HIS A 769 -9.09 14.90 -2.19
C HIS A 769 -8.82 14.87 -0.69
N LEU A 770 -7.94 13.99 -0.20
CA LEU A 770 -7.49 14.04 1.20
C LEU A 770 -6.84 15.38 1.54
N PHE A 771 -6.04 15.93 0.62
CA PHE A 771 -5.50 17.26 0.79
C PHE A 771 -6.60 18.33 0.78
N GLY A 772 -7.58 18.20 -0.12
CA GLY A 772 -8.79 19.03 -0.14
C GLY A 772 -9.57 19.02 1.18
N GLU A 773 -9.70 17.88 1.85
CA GLU A 773 -10.32 17.76 3.17
C GLU A 773 -9.56 18.58 4.23
N ILE A 774 -8.22 18.58 4.18
CA ILE A 774 -7.40 19.40 5.08
C ILE A 774 -7.65 20.89 4.85
N LEU A 775 -7.70 21.34 3.59
CA LEU A 775 -8.01 22.73 3.23
C LEU A 775 -9.44 23.10 3.66
N PHE A 776 -10.40 22.20 3.44
CA PHE A 776 -11.78 22.38 3.84
C PHE A 776 -11.93 22.59 5.35
N PHE A 777 -11.20 21.83 6.17
CA PHE A 777 -11.23 22.04 7.62
C PHE A 777 -10.68 23.41 8.03
N LEU A 778 -9.57 23.84 7.45
CA LEU A 778 -9.00 25.18 7.71
C LEU A 778 -9.96 26.30 7.30
N GLU A 779 -10.61 26.17 6.13
CA GLU A 779 -11.59 27.14 5.63
C GLU A 779 -12.88 27.13 6.46
N ARG A 780 -13.30 25.97 6.97
CA ARG A 780 -14.44 25.83 7.88
C ARG A 780 -14.20 26.59 9.18
N ASP A 781 -13.02 26.39 9.77
CA ASP A 781 -12.64 27.04 11.01
C ASP A 781 -12.50 28.56 10.81
N LYS A 782 -11.94 28.99 9.66
CA LYS A 782 -11.91 30.39 9.23
C LYS A 782 -13.30 31.02 9.20
N ARG A 783 -14.24 30.40 8.50
CA ARG A 783 -15.61 30.92 8.34
C ARG A 783 -16.40 30.95 9.64
N ARG A 784 -16.09 30.04 10.58
CA ARG A 784 -16.67 30.03 11.92
C ARG A 784 -15.99 30.99 12.89
N ASN A 785 -14.92 31.66 12.46
CA ASN A 785 -14.09 32.53 13.28
C ASN A 785 -13.58 31.83 14.56
N ILE A 786 -13.12 30.57 14.41
CA ILE A 786 -12.53 29.79 15.50
C ILE A 786 -11.04 29.53 15.22
N PRO A 787 -10.22 29.30 16.28
CA PRO A 787 -8.83 28.90 16.11
C PRO A 787 -8.72 27.61 15.29
N SER A 788 -7.83 27.60 14.30
CA SER A 788 -7.53 26.41 13.52
C SER A 788 -6.38 25.64 14.14
N LEU A 789 -6.54 24.33 14.27
CA LEU A 789 -5.47 23.45 14.68
C LEU A 789 -4.51 23.21 13.51
N ASN A 790 -3.21 23.26 13.76
CA ASN A 790 -2.20 22.95 12.76
C ASN A 790 -2.37 21.48 12.31
N PRO A 791 -2.52 21.20 10.99
CA PRO A 791 -2.68 19.83 10.47
C PRO A 791 -1.53 18.89 10.86
N LEU A 792 -0.35 19.42 11.20
CA LEU A 792 0.77 18.64 11.70
C LEU A 792 0.45 17.88 13.00
N SER A 793 -0.54 18.35 13.77
CA SER A 793 -1.00 17.67 15.00
C SER A 793 -1.53 16.25 14.75
N PHE A 794 -1.95 15.93 13.52
CA PHE A 794 -2.42 14.60 13.13
C PHE A 794 -1.38 13.82 12.31
N CYS A 795 -0.15 14.34 12.19
CA CYS A 795 0.90 13.75 11.40
C CYS A 795 1.52 12.52 12.08
N THR A 796 1.55 11.37 11.40
CA THR A 796 2.19 10.15 11.92
C THR A 796 3.68 10.06 11.59
N GLN A 797 4.29 11.11 11.02
CA GLN A 797 5.69 11.07 10.58
C GLN A 797 6.67 10.83 11.74
N GLN A 798 6.46 11.51 12.88
CA GLN A 798 7.30 11.34 14.07
C GLN A 798 7.15 9.93 14.65
N ASP A 799 5.93 9.40 14.69
CA ASP A 799 5.66 8.04 15.15
C ASP A 799 6.31 6.99 14.24
N GLU A 800 6.20 7.15 12.93
CA GLU A 800 6.84 6.24 11.97
C GLU A 800 8.35 6.25 12.08
N ASP A 801 8.95 7.44 12.22
CA ASP A 801 10.39 7.57 12.39
C ASP A 801 10.84 6.97 13.73
N PHE A 802 10.11 7.20 14.82
CA PHE A 802 10.36 6.55 16.10
C PHE A 802 10.32 5.02 15.99
N VAL A 803 9.23 4.47 15.44
CA VAL A 803 9.09 3.03 15.20
C VAL A 803 10.22 2.50 14.31
N GLY A 804 10.60 3.26 13.28
CA GLY A 804 11.72 2.96 12.40
C GLY A 804 13.05 2.84 13.15
N ARG A 805 13.38 3.81 14.01
CA ARG A 805 14.59 3.80 14.85
C ARG A 805 14.58 2.62 15.83
N ILE A 806 13.47 2.37 16.50
CA ILE A 806 13.31 1.23 17.42
C ILE A 806 13.47 -0.11 16.66
N ALA A 807 12.90 -0.22 15.46
CA ALA A 807 13.04 -1.40 14.62
C ALA A 807 14.49 -1.62 14.14
N VAL A 808 15.25 -0.55 13.89
CA VAL A 808 16.70 -0.66 13.60
C VAL A 808 17.44 -1.19 14.82
N LEU A 809 17.16 -0.64 16.01
CA LEU A 809 17.77 -1.10 17.27
C LEU A 809 17.48 -2.57 17.55
N SER A 810 16.25 -3.03 17.28
CA SER A 810 15.84 -4.40 17.51
C SER A 810 16.53 -5.41 16.59
N ARG A 811 16.90 -5.01 15.37
CA ARG A 811 17.71 -5.83 14.46
C ARG A 811 19.18 -5.94 14.88
N ALA A 812 19.65 -5.04 15.75
CA ALA A 812 21.04 -5.00 16.21
C ALA A 812 21.27 -5.76 17.53
N VAL A 813 20.26 -6.46 18.05
CA VAL A 813 20.35 -7.25 19.30
C VAL A 813 20.03 -8.72 19.06
N SER A 814 20.47 -9.59 19.97
CA SER A 814 20.18 -11.03 19.88
C SER A 814 18.68 -11.29 19.91
N VAL A 815 18.19 -12.12 18.97
CA VAL A 815 16.78 -12.52 18.84
C VAL A 815 16.21 -13.09 20.14
N ARG A 816 17.04 -13.80 20.94
CA ARG A 816 16.61 -14.39 22.23
C ARG A 816 16.28 -13.37 23.30
N THR A 817 16.84 -12.17 23.18
CA THR A 817 16.70 -11.09 24.15
C THR A 817 16.25 -9.81 23.47
N VAL A 818 15.57 -9.92 22.31
CA VAL A 818 15.28 -8.77 21.44
C VAL A 818 14.52 -7.70 22.21
N HIS A 819 13.51 -8.08 22.98
CA HIS A 819 12.68 -7.13 23.74
C HIS A 819 13.49 -6.39 24.80
N SER A 820 14.12 -7.13 25.73
CA SER A 820 14.85 -6.53 26.85
C SER A 820 16.08 -5.74 26.39
N ARG A 821 16.80 -6.20 25.36
CA ARG A 821 17.96 -5.49 24.82
C ARG A 821 17.59 -4.30 23.96
N THR A 822 16.48 -4.34 23.22
CA THR A 822 15.99 -3.16 22.46
C THR A 822 15.60 -2.06 23.44
N ILE A 823 14.80 -2.38 24.47
CA ILE A 823 14.42 -1.43 25.51
C ILE A 823 15.66 -0.90 26.23
N GLY A 824 16.57 -1.78 26.65
CA GLY A 824 17.81 -1.38 27.32
C GLY A 824 18.67 -0.44 26.46
N ARG A 825 18.81 -0.71 25.16
CA ARG A 825 19.54 0.18 24.24
C ARG A 825 18.82 1.50 24.01
N TYR A 826 17.49 1.48 23.90
CA TYR A 826 16.70 2.69 23.78
C TYR A 826 16.86 3.58 25.03
N LEU A 827 16.75 3.01 26.24
CA LEU A 827 16.95 3.75 27.49
C LEU A 827 18.36 4.34 27.59
N VAL A 828 19.39 3.61 27.15
CA VAL A 828 20.77 4.15 27.09
C VAL A 828 20.88 5.29 26.09
N SER A 829 20.28 5.16 24.90
CA SER A 829 20.26 6.23 23.89
C SER A 829 19.52 7.47 24.38
N LEU A 830 18.41 7.28 25.10
CA LEU A 830 17.61 8.35 25.70
C LEU A 830 18.43 9.06 26.80
N ALA A 831 19.03 8.30 27.70
CA ALA A 831 19.89 8.82 28.78
C ALA A 831 21.16 9.52 28.27
N SER A 832 21.61 9.22 27.05
CA SER A 832 22.73 9.92 26.41
C SER A 832 22.31 11.22 25.71
N SER A 833 21.01 11.40 25.43
CA SER A 833 20.47 12.58 24.75
C SER A 833 19.90 13.61 25.73
N TRP A 834 19.47 13.15 26.92
CA TRP A 834 19.23 13.97 28.11
C TRP A 834 20.54 14.37 28.77
#